data_AF-A0A966R3M9-F1
#
_entry.id   AF-A0A966R3M9-F1
#
_cell.length_a   1.000
_cell.length_b   1.000
_cell.length_c   1.000
_cell.angle_alpha   90.00
_cell.angle_beta   90.00
_cell.angle_gamma   90.00
#
_symmetry.space_group_name_H-M   'P 1'
#
loop_
_entity.id
_entity.type
_entity.pdbx_description
1 polymer ?
#
loop_
_entity_poly.entity_id
_entity_poly.type
_entity_poly.pdbx_seq_one_letter_code
_entity_poly.pdbx_strand_id
1 'polypeptide(L)'
;MDKAYEDVLFERVGEYLRKYDSSHVQRESFDFFITHRLSKIIEEEPVIEIPLGGSRTYNIHFGQVFIDRPYIIDENRQIRYIYPNEARLRDLTYSSLISINIHTFIRDTATRQESEAQDFYKVSLARIPMMLGTTRCNLYGKTPEQRITLGECPYDNGGYFIIKGKERVLVSQERINYNIVHVFDMKTNNKFYLISEIRSMSEETGHSVLLQMKITSCVEKKVVLQIPYVSQDIPLGFIFVAFGFSLAQVSDILDLNLRSQYGTYPQIRLISQRILREAEMIGGQEKAIAYIAQFSIHSLSRDRRHYYIHQILNNELFPHLGISSTREQKGYFLGHMLAKLLFTLVGKRALDDRDHISNKRLETGGHLMAELFRTLFKRFVRSMEPQLVKRPDILVVMSRNNTITQGIKHCFSTGNWGIPKSNYIRTGVSQVMSRLTHNSFLSHLRRILVPIGKEGKNTKIRQLHPSQVGFICPFETPEGHCLTADTMILMSDGLSQFPISELAKNASISVKTTRLEDGVEESSGIRGIRVFHPERLYGLTTISNRTIRCSGRHPFLVLDDRDNIAWTVADELRPGSMVALRYATSVLTSLPVNRRCRYMGLCRALRGRAAPVIDEDFREFGRMDVPDMDSVVIPRWIGSAGSVRDFVAGLFCGLGVGIGLRETDRYEVSGLFFPKDKDWTHRLAAWRAFVVKIRRVLGLGIDLVSDREEERLWLSPHRTRKNMCRFIDLFGSCYDDPEMEREVFVFAEYLRSESGVPFSEWTESLVYYHDRLVFMPLETVVPLPVEPTFDLTTVSENHNYVANGFLTHNSAGIVKNMTLTTRLTTKLNSVFIRITLEEIRSLILGFEDRERLAGCRYKVFLDGDWIGSAGSTGYEDIMRYKRTGRLPASLSVSVNDKEEEILLFTDEGRMIRPLLNALDMPTIEDLRTDSLETLIARNKILLVDSYEIENNVVAMFPSEVTQQPFYTLCEIHPSLLTGLCVGLIPYSDHTQAPRITSRSSTRSTTRRGRWFRRTSAPSRATTRWCLDPTS
;
A
#
# COMPACT_ATOMS: atom_id res chain seq x y z
N MET A 1 -19.54 -20.31 33.78
CA MET A 1 -18.93 -19.35 34.73
C MET A 1 -20.02 -18.87 35.67
N ASP A 2 -19.66 -18.55 36.91
CA ASP A 2 -20.55 -17.81 37.79
C ASP A 2 -20.72 -16.40 37.20
N LYS A 3 -21.96 -15.98 36.91
CA LYS A 3 -22.28 -14.69 36.28
C LYS A 3 -21.63 -13.52 37.03
N ALA A 4 -21.47 -13.67 38.34
CA ALA A 4 -20.80 -12.72 39.21
C ALA A 4 -19.32 -12.46 38.84
N TYR A 5 -18.58 -13.47 38.37
CA TYR A 5 -17.18 -13.28 37.94
C TYR A 5 -17.11 -12.39 36.71
N GLU A 6 -17.94 -12.68 35.72
CA GLU A 6 -17.99 -11.97 34.46
C GLU A 6 -18.42 -10.51 34.65
N ASP A 7 -19.46 -10.27 35.45
CA ASP A 7 -19.94 -8.91 35.74
C ASP A 7 -18.83 -8.02 36.36
N VAL A 8 -18.09 -8.53 37.34
CA VAL A 8 -16.99 -7.79 37.99
C VAL A 8 -15.80 -7.61 37.03
N LEU A 9 -15.49 -8.63 36.22
CA LEU A 9 -14.43 -8.52 35.21
C LEU A 9 -14.76 -7.42 34.19
N PHE A 10 -16.01 -7.35 33.71
CA PHE A 10 -16.45 -6.32 32.77
C PHE A 10 -16.45 -4.92 33.39
N GLU A 11 -16.74 -4.78 34.68
CA GLU A 11 -16.58 -3.51 35.41
C GLU A 11 -15.13 -3.03 35.36
N ARG A 12 -14.16 -3.91 35.65
CA ARG A 12 -12.73 -3.61 35.60
C ARG A 12 -12.23 -3.32 34.19
N VAL A 13 -12.73 -4.05 33.18
CA VAL A 13 -12.46 -3.75 31.77
C VAL A 13 -13.02 -2.38 31.40
N GLY A 14 -14.21 -2.03 31.87
CA GLY A 14 -14.84 -0.73 31.65
C GLY A 14 -14.08 0.44 32.28
N GLU A 15 -13.50 0.24 33.46
CA GLU A 15 -12.56 1.20 34.08
C GLU A 15 -11.27 1.34 33.27
N TYR A 16 -10.70 0.22 32.84
CA TYR A 16 -9.50 0.19 32.01
C TYR A 16 -9.70 0.94 30.69
N LEU A 17 -10.80 0.70 29.98
CA LEU A 17 -11.11 1.36 28.71
C LEU A 17 -11.45 2.86 28.88
N ARG A 18 -11.94 3.29 30.05
CA ARG A 18 -12.13 4.72 30.36
C ARG A 18 -10.80 5.43 30.54
N LYS A 19 -9.80 4.76 31.14
CA LYS A 19 -8.45 5.30 31.30
C LYS A 19 -7.66 5.27 29.98
N TYR A 20 -7.71 4.14 29.28
CA TYR A 20 -7.06 3.88 28.00
C TYR A 20 -8.06 4.00 26.82
N ASP A 21 -8.60 5.20 26.69
CA ASP A 21 -9.63 5.50 25.69
C ASP A 21 -9.09 5.45 24.24
N SER A 22 -9.98 5.64 23.25
CA SER A 22 -9.57 5.61 21.85
C SER A 22 -8.55 6.69 21.45
N SER A 23 -8.49 7.81 22.19
CA SER A 23 -7.51 8.87 21.95
C SER A 23 -6.15 8.60 22.59
N HIS A 24 -6.07 7.69 23.59
CA HIS A 24 -4.87 7.43 24.37
C HIS A 24 -3.67 7.08 23.49
N VAL A 25 -3.86 6.21 22.48
CA VAL A 25 -2.80 5.78 21.57
C VAL A 25 -2.14 6.96 20.85
N GLN A 26 -2.93 7.96 20.44
CA GLN A 26 -2.40 9.16 19.79
C GLN A 26 -1.73 10.10 20.79
N ARG A 27 -2.35 10.29 21.97
CA ARG A 27 -1.86 11.19 23.03
C ARG A 27 -0.53 10.72 23.61
N GLU A 28 -0.44 9.45 24.00
CA GLU A 28 0.76 8.82 24.57
C GLU A 28 1.95 8.92 23.60
N SER A 29 1.71 8.61 22.32
CA SER A 29 2.73 8.74 21.28
C SER A 29 3.21 10.18 21.09
N PHE A 30 2.29 11.15 21.04
CA PHE A 30 2.66 12.55 20.87
C PHE A 30 3.34 13.14 22.10
N ASP A 31 2.89 12.79 23.31
CA ASP A 31 3.56 13.18 24.55
C ASP A 31 4.98 12.63 24.61
N PHE A 32 5.21 11.38 24.20
CA PHE A 32 6.56 10.80 24.09
C PHE A 32 7.43 11.55 23.08
N PHE A 33 6.86 11.98 21.95
CA PHE A 33 7.56 12.81 20.98
C PHE A 33 8.03 14.15 21.58
N ILE A 34 7.11 14.87 22.24
CA ILE A 34 7.35 16.19 22.83
C ILE A 34 8.33 16.14 24.00
N THR A 35 8.28 15.09 24.81
CA THR A 35 9.07 14.99 26.05
C THR A 35 10.45 14.38 25.86
N HIS A 36 10.61 13.43 24.94
CA HIS A 36 11.85 12.67 24.79
C HIS A 36 12.44 12.72 23.37
N ARG A 37 11.63 12.46 22.32
CA ARG A 37 12.18 12.35 20.96
C ARG A 37 12.69 13.67 20.42
N LEU A 38 12.00 14.77 20.71
CA LEU A 38 12.35 16.07 20.18
C LEU A 38 13.74 16.52 20.67
N SER A 39 14.04 16.35 21.96
CA SER A 39 15.37 16.64 22.51
C SER A 39 16.41 15.71 21.92
N LYS A 40 16.12 14.40 21.87
CA LYS A 40 17.03 13.42 21.29
C LYS A 40 17.42 13.74 19.84
N ILE A 41 16.46 14.13 18.99
CA ILE A 41 16.73 14.50 17.58
C ILE A 41 17.67 15.72 17.48
N ILE A 42 17.56 16.68 18.40
CA ILE A 42 18.39 17.89 18.39
C ILE A 42 19.79 17.57 18.93
N GLU A 43 19.89 16.72 19.96
CA GLU A 43 21.15 16.25 20.54
C GLU A 43 21.93 15.31 19.60
N GLU A 44 21.23 14.57 18.73
CA GLU A 44 21.82 13.67 17.72
C GLU A 44 22.58 14.41 16.61
N GLU A 45 22.29 15.69 16.37
CA GLU A 45 22.99 16.44 15.30
C GLU A 45 24.38 16.91 15.75
N PRO A 46 25.40 16.80 14.88
CA PRO A 46 26.76 17.19 15.21
C PRO A 46 26.89 18.71 15.43
N VAL A 47 27.93 19.11 16.15
CA VAL A 47 28.35 20.51 16.27
C VAL A 47 28.55 21.08 14.87
N ILE A 48 27.87 22.18 14.57
CA ILE A 48 27.98 22.83 13.26
C ILE A 48 29.29 23.62 13.27
N GLU A 49 30.25 23.20 12.44
CA GLU A 49 31.54 23.86 12.29
C GLU A 49 31.55 24.72 11.02
N ILE A 50 31.77 26.02 11.17
CA ILE A 50 31.72 26.98 10.06
C ILE A 50 33.08 27.67 9.92
N PRO A 51 33.76 27.57 8.77
CA PRO A 51 35.04 28.23 8.57
C PRO A 51 34.83 29.74 8.43
N LEU A 52 35.49 30.52 9.29
CA LEU A 52 35.47 32.00 9.26
C LEU A 52 36.59 32.61 8.40
N GLY A 53 37.46 31.76 7.83
CA GLY A 53 38.70 32.15 7.15
C GLY A 53 39.93 32.06 8.07
N GLY A 54 41.06 31.58 7.51
CA GLY A 54 42.27 31.26 8.29
C GLY A 54 42.11 29.97 9.13
N SER A 55 42.75 29.91 10.30
CA SER A 55 42.71 28.77 11.25
C SER A 55 41.47 28.74 12.14
N ARG A 56 40.50 29.66 11.98
CA ARG A 56 39.38 29.82 12.94
C ARG A 56 38.09 29.20 12.44
N THR A 57 37.42 28.46 13.33
CA THR A 57 36.12 27.83 13.09
C THR A 57 35.09 28.34 14.10
N TYR A 58 33.93 28.77 13.61
CA TYR A 58 32.77 29.10 14.44
C TYR A 58 31.97 27.83 14.69
N ASN A 59 31.82 27.45 15.95
CA ASN A 59 31.18 26.21 16.37
C ASN A 59 29.86 26.53 17.07
N ILE A 60 28.80 25.82 16.70
CA ILE A 60 27.47 25.98 17.28
C ILE A 60 27.01 24.65 17.86
N HIS A 61 26.63 24.68 19.13
CA HIS A 61 26.08 23.55 19.85
C HIS A 61 24.65 23.87 20.30
N PHE A 62 23.71 22.99 19.95
CA PHE A 62 22.33 23.08 20.42
C PHE A 62 22.20 22.36 21.76
N GLY A 63 21.68 23.07 22.76
CA GLY A 63 21.46 22.53 24.10
C GLY A 63 19.99 22.20 24.35
N GLN A 64 19.57 22.38 25.61
CA GLN A 64 18.26 21.99 26.10
C GLN A 64 17.09 22.65 25.34
N VAL A 65 16.04 21.85 25.11
CA VAL A 65 14.81 22.25 24.43
C VAL A 65 13.72 22.63 25.43
N PHE A 66 13.03 23.74 25.17
CA PHE A 66 11.89 24.24 25.92
C PHE A 66 10.65 24.30 25.05
N ILE A 67 9.52 23.87 25.61
CA ILE A 67 8.24 23.83 24.91
C ILE A 67 7.21 24.53 25.77
N ASP A 68 6.73 25.66 25.28
CA ASP A 68 5.74 26.45 25.98
C ASP A 68 4.35 25.82 25.89
N ARG A 69 3.38 26.40 26.60
CA ARG A 69 1.96 26.11 26.36
C ARG A 69 1.45 26.97 25.21
N PRO A 70 0.43 26.53 24.44
CA PRO A 70 -0.12 27.32 23.34
C PRO A 70 -0.56 28.72 23.77
N TYR A 71 0.04 29.72 23.15
CA TYR A 71 -0.26 31.14 23.36
C TYR A 71 -0.23 31.90 22.04
N ILE A 72 -0.91 33.05 22.02
CA ILE A 72 -0.87 34.06 20.97
C ILE A 72 -0.32 35.37 21.54
N ILE A 73 0.20 36.22 20.65
CA ILE A 73 0.61 37.57 21.00
C ILE A 73 -0.51 38.48 20.50
N ASP A 74 -1.19 39.16 21.43
CA ASP A 74 -2.26 40.10 21.10
C ASP A 74 -1.70 41.39 20.47
N GLU A 75 -2.56 42.24 19.92
CA GLU A 75 -2.19 43.52 19.27
C GLU A 75 -1.35 44.42 20.20
N ASN A 76 -1.58 44.33 21.51
CA ASN A 76 -0.84 45.04 22.55
C ASN A 76 0.52 44.39 22.89
N ARG A 77 1.00 43.43 22.09
CA ARG A 77 2.24 42.65 22.28
C ARG A 77 2.30 41.86 23.60
N GLN A 78 1.16 41.58 24.22
CA GLN A 78 1.09 40.74 25.42
C GLN A 78 0.85 39.27 25.04
N ILE A 79 1.44 38.37 25.83
CA ILE A 79 1.28 36.93 25.68
C ILE A 79 -0.03 36.51 26.34
N ARG A 80 -0.93 35.93 25.56
CA ARG A 80 -2.21 35.37 26.04
C ARG A 80 -2.31 33.89 25.70
N TYR A 81 -2.58 33.06 26.70
CA TYR A 81 -2.84 31.65 26.49
C TYR A 81 -4.17 31.44 25.76
N ILE A 82 -4.11 30.70 24.66
CA ILE A 82 -5.28 30.43 23.82
C ILE A 82 -5.92 29.11 24.21
N TYR A 83 -7.25 29.03 24.25
CA TYR A 83 -7.96 27.77 24.45
C TYR A 83 -8.40 27.17 23.10
N PRO A 84 -8.59 25.84 23.02
CA PRO A 84 -8.95 25.21 21.74
C PRO A 84 -10.24 25.73 21.12
N ASN A 85 -11.25 26.07 21.92
CA ASN A 85 -12.50 26.68 21.43
C ASN A 85 -12.26 28.01 20.72
N GLU A 86 -11.45 28.88 21.32
CA GLU A 86 -11.04 30.15 20.72
C GLU A 86 -10.26 29.94 19.42
N ALA A 87 -9.36 28.95 19.38
CA ALA A 87 -8.60 28.64 18.17
C ALA A 87 -9.50 28.17 17.01
N ARG A 88 -10.61 27.47 17.30
CA ARG A 88 -11.60 27.07 16.29
C ARG A 88 -12.39 28.26 15.76
N LEU A 89 -12.89 29.13 16.64
CA LEU A 89 -13.74 30.27 16.27
C LEU A 89 -13.00 31.35 15.49
N ARG A 90 -11.71 31.56 15.77
CA ARG A 90 -10.87 32.60 15.13
C ARG A 90 -10.06 32.08 13.94
N ASP A 91 -10.33 30.86 13.47
CA ASP A 91 -9.54 30.19 12.41
C ASP A 91 -8.02 30.16 12.68
N LEU A 92 -7.63 30.06 13.95
CA LEU A 92 -6.23 30.03 14.36
C LEU A 92 -5.66 28.60 14.33
N THR A 93 -4.34 28.51 14.35
CA THR A 93 -3.63 27.23 14.53
C THR A 93 -3.22 27.09 15.98
N TYR A 94 -3.75 26.08 16.66
CA TYR A 94 -3.43 25.77 18.05
C TYR A 94 -1.99 25.21 18.12
N SER A 95 -1.02 26.09 18.34
CA SER A 95 0.41 25.80 18.24
C SER A 95 1.18 26.33 19.43
N SER A 96 2.26 25.64 19.78
CA SER A 96 3.21 26.08 20.80
C SER A 96 4.54 26.50 20.17
N LEU A 97 5.26 27.37 20.87
CA LEU A 97 6.63 27.75 20.55
C LEU A 97 7.61 26.74 21.16
N ILE A 98 8.56 26.30 20.34
CA ILE A 98 9.74 25.54 20.75
C ILE A 98 10.93 26.48 20.72
N SER A 99 11.64 26.52 21.84
CA SER A 99 12.83 27.33 22.03
C SER A 99 13.98 26.44 22.48
N ILE A 100 15.21 26.81 22.16
CA ILE A 100 16.41 26.02 22.48
C ILE A 100 17.49 26.90 23.09
N ASN A 101 18.35 26.32 23.92
CA ASN A 101 19.60 26.96 24.30
C ASN A 101 20.66 26.71 23.23
N ILE A 102 21.55 27.68 23.01
CA ILE A 102 22.60 27.60 22.00
C ILE A 102 23.88 28.09 22.62
N HIS A 103 24.89 27.24 22.61
CA HIS A 103 26.25 27.60 23.00
C HIS A 103 27.08 27.76 21.73
N THR A 104 27.71 28.91 21.57
CA THR A 104 28.57 29.21 20.41
C THR A 104 29.98 29.53 20.88
N PHE A 105 30.99 29.09 20.15
CA PHE A 105 32.39 29.35 20.48
C PHE A 105 33.26 29.35 19.21
N ILE A 106 34.37 30.08 19.22
CA ILE A 106 35.36 30.06 18.15
C ILE A 106 36.48 29.12 18.57
N ARG A 107 36.79 28.13 17.72
CA ARG A 107 37.93 27.22 17.92
C ARG A 107 39.00 27.50 16.88
N ASP A 108 40.22 27.72 17.35
CA ASP A 108 41.40 27.78 16.47
C ASP A 108 41.90 26.36 16.19
N THR A 109 41.97 25.97 14.93
CA THR A 109 42.39 24.63 14.49
C THR A 109 43.87 24.36 14.76
N ALA A 110 44.71 25.39 14.92
CA ALA A 110 46.14 25.25 15.17
C ALA A 110 46.47 25.01 16.66
N THR A 111 45.77 25.69 17.58
CA THR A 111 46.04 25.62 19.03
C THR A 111 45.01 24.83 19.82
N ARG A 112 43.88 24.44 19.19
CA ARG A 112 42.69 23.87 19.83
C ARG A 112 42.13 24.70 20.99
N GLN A 113 42.52 25.97 21.10
CA GLN A 113 41.98 26.87 22.11
C GLN A 113 40.61 27.38 21.69
N GLU A 114 39.71 27.47 22.67
CA GLU A 114 38.36 27.99 22.52
C GLU A 114 38.36 29.46 22.97
N SER A 115 37.90 30.36 22.10
CA SER A 115 37.77 31.79 22.35
C SER A 115 36.35 32.26 22.04
N GLU A 116 35.93 33.37 22.64
CA GLU A 116 34.63 34.02 22.37
C GLU A 116 33.40 33.10 22.55
N ALA A 117 33.35 32.37 23.66
CA ALA A 117 32.17 31.57 24.02
C ALA A 117 30.98 32.47 24.38
N GLN A 118 29.82 32.23 23.77
CA GLN A 118 28.57 32.94 24.02
C GLN A 118 27.42 31.95 24.19
N ASP A 119 26.67 32.12 25.28
CA ASP A 119 25.47 31.35 25.59
C ASP A 119 24.19 32.16 25.31
N PHE A 120 23.34 31.60 24.45
CA PHE A 120 22.02 32.12 24.16
C PHE A 120 20.96 31.22 24.79
N TYR A 121 20.13 31.80 25.64
CA TYR A 121 19.05 31.09 26.33
C TYR A 121 17.71 31.31 25.65
N LYS A 122 16.91 30.25 25.52
CA LYS A 122 15.54 30.28 24.97
C LYS A 122 15.42 30.97 23.61
N VAL A 123 16.29 30.62 22.67
CA VAL A 123 16.19 31.08 21.28
C VAL A 123 15.03 30.37 20.58
N SER A 124 14.12 31.13 19.99
CA SER A 124 12.96 30.58 19.25
C SER A 124 13.41 29.75 18.05
N LEU A 125 13.06 28.47 18.03
CA LEU A 125 13.35 27.55 16.93
C LEU A 125 12.17 27.44 15.94
N ALA A 126 11.00 27.05 16.42
CA ALA A 126 9.84 26.79 15.56
C ALA A 126 8.51 26.81 16.32
N ARG A 127 7.40 26.98 15.60
CA ARG A 127 6.05 26.76 16.15
C ARG A 127 5.46 25.46 15.63
N ILE A 128 5.13 24.55 16.54
CA ILE A 128 4.56 23.24 16.22
C ILE A 128 3.09 23.17 16.67
N PRO A 129 2.17 22.61 15.86
CA PRO A 129 0.81 22.34 16.29
C PRO A 129 0.75 21.41 17.50
N MET A 130 -0.05 21.76 18.50
CA MET A 130 -0.19 20.96 19.71
C MET A 130 -1.43 20.08 19.65
N MET A 131 -1.28 18.81 20.02
CA MET A 131 -2.38 17.86 20.08
C MET A 131 -3.23 18.12 21.33
N LEU A 132 -4.55 18.11 21.18
CA LEU A 132 -5.46 18.30 22.30
C LEU A 132 -5.42 17.10 23.27
N GLY A 133 -5.49 17.39 24.57
CA GLY A 133 -5.52 16.39 25.63
C GLY A 133 -4.14 15.86 26.07
N THR A 134 -3.06 16.34 25.44
CA THR A 134 -1.66 16.04 25.81
C THR A 134 -1.15 16.93 26.94
N THR A 135 -0.03 16.57 27.57
CA THR A 135 0.51 17.24 28.77
C THR A 135 0.73 18.76 28.60
N ARG A 136 1.07 19.19 27.39
CA ARG A 136 1.34 20.61 27.05
C ARG A 136 0.09 21.36 26.55
N CYS A 137 -1.06 20.72 26.48
CA CYS A 137 -2.33 21.36 26.13
C CYS A 137 -2.90 22.16 27.31
N ASN A 138 -3.54 23.30 27.04
CA ASN A 138 -4.19 24.11 28.08
C ASN A 138 -5.40 23.43 28.73
N LEU A 139 -5.93 22.37 28.12
CA LEU A 139 -7.01 21.53 28.67
C LEU A 139 -6.51 20.40 29.58
N TYR A 140 -5.20 20.19 29.65
CA TYR A 140 -4.62 19.13 30.48
C TYR A 140 -4.85 19.42 31.96
N GLY A 141 -5.31 18.41 32.71
CA GLY A 141 -5.62 18.52 34.15
C GLY A 141 -6.90 19.30 34.52
N LYS A 142 -7.69 19.75 33.54
CA LYS A 142 -8.97 20.44 33.80
C LYS A 142 -10.10 19.46 34.10
N THR A 143 -10.89 19.72 35.14
CA THR A 143 -12.08 18.93 35.50
C THR A 143 -13.18 19.04 34.44
N PRO A 144 -14.13 18.10 34.38
CA PRO A 144 -15.28 18.19 33.47
C PRO A 144 -16.05 19.52 33.57
N GLU A 145 -16.24 20.02 34.79
CA GLU A 145 -16.91 21.31 35.07
C GLU A 145 -16.11 22.49 34.51
N GLN A 146 -14.81 22.54 34.76
CA GLN A 146 -13.93 23.58 34.20
C GLN A 146 -13.94 23.56 32.67
N ARG A 147 -13.98 22.37 32.05
CA ARG A 147 -14.08 22.25 30.58
C ARG A 147 -15.37 22.87 30.06
N ILE A 148 -16.49 22.66 30.76
CA ILE A 148 -17.78 23.26 30.38
C ILE A 148 -17.70 24.79 30.46
N THR A 149 -17.12 25.35 31.53
CA THR A 149 -16.95 26.82 31.64
C THR A 149 -16.10 27.43 30.52
N LEU A 150 -15.16 26.64 29.97
CA LEU A 150 -14.31 27.02 28.84
C LEU A 150 -14.96 26.77 27.46
N GLY A 151 -16.22 26.31 27.42
CA GLY A 151 -16.93 25.99 26.17
C GLY A 151 -16.51 24.67 25.52
N GLU A 152 -15.85 23.78 26.25
CA GLU A 152 -15.41 22.47 25.78
C GLU A 152 -16.31 21.33 26.27
N CYS A 153 -16.36 20.25 25.50
CA CYS A 153 -17.14 19.07 25.85
C CYS A 153 -16.37 18.23 26.90
N PRO A 154 -17.02 17.79 28.00
CA PRO A 154 -16.36 16.95 29.01
C PRO A 154 -15.94 15.58 28.44
N TYR A 155 -16.71 15.03 27.49
CA TYR A 155 -16.46 13.75 26.84
C TYR A 155 -15.49 13.83 25.64
N ASP A 156 -14.88 14.98 25.39
CA ASP A 156 -13.83 15.13 24.39
C ASP A 156 -12.45 14.92 25.00
N ASN A 157 -11.88 13.74 24.78
CA ASN A 157 -10.55 13.40 25.31
C ASN A 157 -9.40 13.93 24.44
N GLY A 158 -9.68 14.50 23.26
CA GLY A 158 -8.65 15.03 22.37
C GLY A 158 -8.06 13.97 21.42
N GLY A 159 -6.74 13.99 21.21
CA GLY A 159 -6.06 13.11 20.26
C GLY A 159 -6.01 13.62 18.81
N TYR A 160 -6.25 14.92 18.62
CA TYR A 160 -6.27 15.57 17.30
C TYR A 160 -5.74 17.01 17.38
N PHE A 161 -5.55 17.65 16.23
CA PHE A 161 -4.97 18.99 16.08
C PHE A 161 -5.97 20.00 15.55
N ILE A 162 -5.77 21.28 15.84
CA ILE A 162 -6.53 22.40 15.24
C ILE A 162 -5.58 23.22 14.37
N ILE A 163 -5.82 23.21 13.06
CA ILE A 163 -5.02 23.91 12.06
C ILE A 163 -5.94 24.82 11.25
N LYS A 164 -5.72 26.14 11.34
CA LYS A 164 -6.56 27.17 10.69
C LYS A 164 -8.06 26.94 10.97
N GLY A 165 -8.42 26.81 12.25
CA GLY A 165 -9.80 26.52 12.69
C GLY A 165 -10.29 25.09 12.46
N LYS A 166 -9.67 24.34 11.55
CA LYS A 166 -10.10 23.00 11.15
C LYS A 166 -9.47 21.92 12.03
N GLU A 167 -10.29 20.97 12.47
CA GLU A 167 -9.83 19.81 13.23
C GLU A 167 -9.24 18.75 12.30
N ARG A 168 -8.01 18.32 12.57
CA ARG A 168 -7.28 17.32 11.78
C ARG A 168 -6.72 16.22 12.66
N VAL A 169 -6.75 15.00 12.15
CA VAL A 169 -6.18 13.81 12.81
C VAL A 169 -5.07 13.23 11.96
N LEU A 170 -4.03 12.72 12.62
CA LEU A 170 -3.01 11.92 11.98
C LEU A 170 -3.42 10.46 12.08
N VAL A 171 -3.69 9.84 10.94
CA VAL A 171 -4.08 8.43 10.86
C VAL A 171 -2.82 7.58 10.92
N SER A 172 -2.82 6.57 11.78
CA SER A 172 -1.66 5.68 11.97
C SER A 172 -1.35 4.92 10.67
N GLN A 173 -0.07 4.77 10.36
CA GLN A 173 0.40 4.12 9.13
C GLN A 173 0.99 2.73 9.43
N GLU A 174 0.66 1.74 8.61
CA GLU A 174 1.26 0.41 8.67
C GLU A 174 2.61 0.40 7.93
N ARG A 175 3.67 -0.11 8.55
CA ARG A 175 4.96 -0.33 7.88
C ARG A 175 5.52 -1.71 8.18
N ILE A 176 6.45 -2.18 7.36
CA ILE A 176 7.24 -3.39 7.65
C ILE A 176 8.23 -3.08 8.79
N ASN A 177 8.52 -4.10 9.61
CA ASN A 177 9.53 -4.01 10.66
C ASN A 177 10.94 -3.76 10.08
N TYR A 178 11.80 -3.14 10.90
CA TYR A 178 13.21 -2.94 10.57
C TYR A 178 14.04 -4.04 11.24
N ASN A 179 15.28 -4.19 10.79
CA ASN A 179 16.32 -4.99 11.45
C ASN A 179 16.04 -6.50 11.57
N ILE A 180 15.02 -7.00 10.86
CA ILE A 180 14.70 -8.43 10.83
C ILE A 180 15.01 -8.97 9.43
N VAL A 181 15.66 -10.13 9.41
CA VAL A 181 15.97 -10.87 8.19
C VAL A 181 14.75 -11.67 7.76
N HIS A 182 14.25 -11.38 6.56
CA HIS A 182 13.17 -12.10 5.91
C HIS A 182 13.70 -12.94 4.76
N VAL A 183 13.06 -14.06 4.45
CA VAL A 183 13.36 -14.87 3.27
C VAL A 183 12.10 -15.10 2.44
N PHE A 184 12.17 -14.70 1.17
CA PHE A 184 11.07 -14.78 0.22
C PHE A 184 11.48 -15.57 -1.04
N ASP A 185 10.45 -16.02 -1.76
CA ASP A 185 10.57 -16.61 -3.09
C ASP A 185 10.58 -15.51 -4.17
N MET A 186 11.46 -15.64 -5.17
CA MET A 186 11.63 -14.65 -6.24
C MET A 186 10.95 -15.11 -7.53
N LYS A 187 9.63 -14.91 -7.60
CA LYS A 187 8.80 -15.39 -8.73
C LYS A 187 8.99 -14.65 -10.05
N THR A 188 9.48 -13.41 -10.00
CA THR A 188 9.44 -12.48 -11.15
C THR A 188 10.64 -12.59 -12.08
N ASN A 189 11.74 -13.25 -11.67
CA ASN A 189 12.99 -13.26 -12.44
C ASN A 189 13.68 -14.63 -12.34
N ASN A 190 13.70 -15.40 -13.43
CA ASN A 190 14.26 -16.77 -13.50
C ASN A 190 15.76 -16.87 -13.13
N LYS A 191 16.44 -15.75 -12.88
CA LYS A 191 17.85 -15.70 -12.48
C LYS A 191 18.07 -16.15 -11.03
N PHE A 192 17.13 -15.90 -10.13
CA PHE A 192 17.29 -16.15 -8.70
C PHE A 192 16.13 -16.98 -8.16
N TYR A 193 16.44 -17.88 -7.22
CA TYR A 193 15.48 -18.80 -6.63
C TYR A 193 14.91 -18.27 -5.31
N LEU A 194 15.80 -17.95 -4.35
CA LEU A 194 15.44 -17.41 -3.04
C LEU A 194 16.17 -16.10 -2.79
N ILE A 195 15.50 -15.20 -2.07
CA ILE A 195 16.05 -13.93 -1.62
C ILE A 195 15.88 -13.80 -0.12
N SER A 196 16.98 -13.58 0.59
CA SER A 196 16.98 -13.09 1.96
C SER A 196 17.13 -11.57 1.91
N GLU A 197 16.26 -10.84 2.59
CA GLU A 197 16.33 -9.39 2.65
C GLU A 197 16.21 -8.87 4.06
N ILE A 198 16.91 -7.77 4.33
CA ILE A 198 16.82 -7.02 5.59
C ILE A 198 16.82 -5.55 5.28
N ARG A 199 15.86 -4.82 5.86
CA ARG A 199 15.90 -3.36 5.90
C ARG A 199 16.50 -2.94 7.24
N SER A 200 17.80 -2.69 7.24
CA SER A 200 18.55 -2.28 8.43
C SER A 200 18.42 -0.78 8.64
N MET A 201 18.07 -0.34 9.84
CA MET A 201 17.96 1.06 10.23
C MET A 201 18.72 1.32 11.53
N SER A 202 19.57 2.35 11.50
CA SER A 202 20.21 2.90 12.69
C SER A 202 19.21 3.74 13.47
N GLU A 203 19.05 3.45 14.77
CA GLU A 203 18.15 4.21 15.64
C GLU A 203 18.62 5.65 15.88
N GLU A 204 19.94 5.86 15.92
CA GLU A 204 20.59 7.15 16.19
C GLU A 204 20.47 8.09 15.00
N THR A 205 20.83 7.62 13.80
CA THR A 205 20.88 8.49 12.62
C THR A 205 19.57 8.53 11.85
N GLY A 206 18.72 7.51 12.04
CA GLY A 206 17.53 7.24 11.21
C GLY A 206 17.88 6.80 9.79
N HIS A 207 19.14 6.51 9.49
CA HIS A 207 19.59 6.03 8.18
C HIS A 207 19.16 4.57 8.00
N SER A 208 18.51 4.27 6.86
CA SER A 208 18.01 2.93 6.55
C SER A 208 18.50 2.44 5.20
N VAL A 209 18.92 1.18 5.16
CA VAL A 209 19.48 0.52 3.98
C VAL A 209 18.78 -0.83 3.78
N LEU A 210 18.38 -1.12 2.54
CA LEU A 210 17.87 -2.43 2.14
C LEU A 210 19.02 -3.28 1.61
N LEU A 211 19.29 -4.41 2.27
CA LEU A 211 20.27 -5.39 1.85
C LEU A 211 19.58 -6.67 1.40
N GLN A 212 20.06 -7.24 0.30
CA GLN A 212 19.48 -8.43 -0.32
C GLN A 212 20.56 -9.46 -0.64
N MET A 213 20.42 -10.67 -0.11
CA MET A 213 21.24 -11.84 -0.41
C MET A 213 20.42 -12.79 -1.27
N LYS A 214 20.96 -13.20 -2.41
CA LYS A 214 20.22 -13.95 -3.44
C LYS A 214 20.95 -15.25 -3.75
N ILE A 215 20.20 -16.32 -3.96
CA ILE A 215 20.72 -17.58 -4.52
C ILE A 215 20.35 -17.65 -5.99
N THR A 216 21.36 -17.83 -6.86
CA THR A 216 21.14 -18.00 -8.29
C THR A 216 20.46 -19.32 -8.62
N SER A 217 19.57 -19.33 -9.62
CA SER A 217 18.87 -20.53 -10.09
C SER A 217 19.74 -21.49 -10.93
N CYS A 218 21.02 -21.19 -11.13
CA CYS A 218 21.93 -22.07 -11.86
C CYS A 218 22.26 -23.34 -11.05
N VAL A 219 22.71 -24.39 -11.74
CA VAL A 219 23.10 -25.69 -11.14
C VAL A 219 24.11 -25.51 -10.00
N GLU A 220 25.01 -24.53 -10.13
CA GLU A 220 26.06 -24.24 -9.14
C GLU A 220 25.57 -23.46 -7.90
N LYS A 221 24.32 -22.99 -7.86
CA LYS A 221 23.68 -22.26 -6.73
C LYS A 221 24.62 -21.26 -6.01
N LYS A 222 25.10 -20.25 -6.73
CA LYS A 222 25.96 -19.19 -6.18
C LYS A 222 25.17 -18.25 -5.26
N VAL A 223 25.79 -17.83 -4.16
CA VAL A 223 25.23 -16.85 -3.21
C VAL A 223 25.88 -15.50 -3.47
N VAL A 224 25.05 -14.51 -3.78
CA VAL A 224 25.49 -13.13 -4.03
C VAL A 224 24.78 -12.16 -3.09
N LEU A 225 25.45 -11.06 -2.73
CA LEU A 225 24.90 -10.00 -1.90
C LEU A 225 24.88 -8.69 -2.69
N GLN A 226 23.76 -7.98 -2.60
CA GLN A 226 23.61 -6.64 -3.12
C GLN A 226 24.17 -5.64 -2.09
N ILE A 227 25.20 -4.90 -2.50
CA ILE A 227 25.83 -3.85 -1.68
C ILE A 227 25.23 -2.49 -2.09
N PRO A 228 24.91 -1.59 -1.15
CA PRO A 228 24.47 -0.24 -1.48
C PRO A 228 25.51 0.51 -2.31
N TYR A 229 25.06 1.34 -3.26
CA TYR A 229 25.93 2.13 -4.15
C TYR A 229 26.84 1.31 -5.08
N VAL A 230 26.58 0.01 -5.20
CA VAL A 230 27.26 -0.90 -6.13
C VAL A 230 26.25 -1.42 -7.16
N SER A 231 26.61 -1.36 -8.43
CA SER A 231 25.74 -1.70 -9.56
C SER A 231 25.51 -3.20 -9.75
N GLN A 232 26.47 -4.04 -9.34
CA GLN A 232 26.41 -5.50 -9.49
C GLN A 232 26.36 -6.21 -8.14
N ASP A 233 25.66 -7.35 -8.10
CA ASP A 233 25.62 -8.24 -6.93
C ASP A 233 26.96 -8.98 -6.79
N ILE A 234 27.58 -8.93 -5.62
CA ILE A 234 28.94 -9.45 -5.38
C ILE A 234 28.87 -10.84 -4.71
N PRO A 235 29.70 -11.82 -5.13
CA PRO A 235 29.77 -13.13 -4.48
C PRO A 235 30.13 -13.03 -2.99
N LEU A 236 29.46 -13.84 -2.16
CA LEU A 236 29.58 -13.73 -0.70
C LEU A 236 31.00 -14.00 -0.19
N GLY A 237 31.74 -14.93 -0.82
CA GLY A 237 33.13 -15.23 -0.47
C GLY A 237 34.06 -14.02 -0.60
N PHE A 238 33.87 -13.19 -1.65
CA PHE A 238 34.66 -11.98 -1.86
C PHE A 238 34.37 -10.91 -0.79
N ILE A 239 33.14 -10.86 -0.30
CA ILE A 239 32.73 -9.89 0.72
C ILE A 239 33.35 -10.23 2.07
N PHE A 240 33.40 -11.50 2.45
CA PHE A 240 34.11 -11.92 3.66
C PHE A 240 35.59 -11.54 3.61
N VAL A 241 36.26 -11.72 2.46
CA VAL A 241 37.65 -11.30 2.29
C VAL A 241 37.79 -9.78 2.29
N ALA A 242 36.84 -9.03 1.71
CA ALA A 242 36.83 -7.57 1.74
C ALA A 242 36.67 -7.00 3.17
N PHE A 243 35.92 -7.69 4.04
CA PHE A 243 35.87 -7.41 5.48
C PHE A 243 37.18 -7.71 6.22
N GLY A 244 38.12 -8.40 5.58
CA GLY A 244 39.42 -8.76 6.15
C GLY A 244 39.40 -10.05 6.97
N PHE A 245 38.45 -10.96 6.70
CA PHE A 245 38.43 -12.29 7.31
C PHE A 245 39.39 -13.25 6.61
N SER A 246 40.14 -14.03 7.39
CA SER A 246 40.93 -15.15 6.87
C SER A 246 40.05 -16.34 6.53
N LEU A 247 40.54 -17.29 5.72
CA LEU A 247 39.78 -18.50 5.35
C LEU A 247 39.33 -19.31 6.57
N ALA A 248 40.18 -19.41 7.60
CA ALA A 248 39.83 -20.07 8.86
C ALA A 248 38.67 -19.34 9.55
N GLN A 249 38.73 -18.01 9.65
CA GLN A 249 37.65 -17.20 10.23
C GLN A 249 36.34 -17.30 9.45
N VAL A 250 36.39 -17.42 8.12
CA VAL A 250 35.18 -17.65 7.31
C VAL A 250 34.58 -19.01 7.62
N SER A 251 35.39 -20.05 7.77
CA SER A 251 34.91 -21.38 8.21
C SER A 251 34.26 -21.27 9.58
N ASP A 252 34.90 -20.59 10.55
CA ASP A 252 34.36 -20.41 11.91
C ASP A 252 33.00 -19.69 11.91
N ILE A 253 32.85 -18.64 11.08
CA ILE A 253 31.58 -17.89 10.96
C ILE A 253 30.47 -18.80 10.42
N LEU A 254 30.78 -19.64 9.43
CA LEU A 254 29.84 -20.59 8.85
C LEU A 254 29.47 -21.67 9.88
N ASP A 255 30.44 -22.21 10.59
CA ASP A 255 30.24 -23.25 11.60
C ASP A 255 29.43 -22.75 12.80
N LEU A 256 29.71 -21.54 13.31
CA LEU A 256 28.92 -20.93 14.39
C LEU A 256 27.46 -20.71 13.98
N ASN A 257 27.22 -20.31 12.73
CA ASN A 257 25.88 -19.97 12.26
C ASN A 257 25.06 -21.17 11.84
N LEU A 258 25.69 -22.17 11.21
CA LEU A 258 25.05 -23.38 10.70
C LEU A 258 25.03 -24.51 11.76
N ARG A 259 25.90 -24.44 12.78
CA ARG A 259 26.01 -25.40 13.89
C ARG A 259 26.11 -26.84 13.38
N SER A 260 25.43 -27.78 14.03
CA SER A 260 25.41 -29.20 13.68
C SER A 260 24.87 -29.51 12.27
N GLN A 261 24.27 -28.54 11.58
CA GLN A 261 23.60 -28.75 10.29
C GLN A 261 24.57 -28.82 9.11
N TYR A 262 25.82 -28.36 9.29
CA TYR A 262 26.85 -28.37 8.26
C TYR A 262 27.11 -29.78 7.70
N GLY A 263 26.99 -30.80 8.56
CA GLY A 263 27.16 -32.22 8.19
C GLY A 263 25.88 -32.90 7.72
N THR A 264 24.70 -32.42 8.12
CA THR A 264 23.41 -33.10 7.88
C THR A 264 22.93 -32.96 6.43
N TYR A 265 23.14 -31.80 5.82
CA TYR A 265 22.57 -31.48 4.50
C TYR A 265 23.66 -31.29 3.43
N PRO A 266 23.74 -32.16 2.41
CA PRO A 266 24.75 -32.06 1.36
C PRO A 266 24.74 -30.73 0.60
N GLN A 267 23.56 -30.13 0.40
CA GLN A 267 23.41 -28.86 -0.29
C GLN A 267 24.06 -27.70 0.47
N ILE A 268 23.91 -27.66 1.81
CA ILE A 268 24.53 -26.65 2.66
C ILE A 268 26.05 -26.78 2.57
N ARG A 269 26.57 -28.01 2.69
CA ARG A 269 28.01 -28.29 2.60
C ARG A 269 28.61 -27.85 1.26
N LEU A 270 27.94 -28.14 0.14
CA LEU A 270 28.40 -27.75 -1.20
C LEU A 270 28.46 -26.23 -1.37
N ILE A 271 27.44 -25.51 -0.91
CA ILE A 271 27.39 -24.05 -1.00
C ILE A 271 28.45 -23.41 -0.09
N SER A 272 28.61 -23.91 1.13
CA SER A 272 29.65 -23.44 2.06
C SER A 272 31.06 -23.66 1.51
N GLN A 273 31.35 -24.84 0.96
CA GLN A 273 32.63 -25.12 0.30
C GLN A 273 32.86 -24.20 -0.90
N ARG A 274 31.80 -23.83 -1.63
CA ARG A 274 31.90 -22.88 -2.74
C ARG A 274 32.27 -21.49 -2.26
N ILE A 275 31.64 -21.00 -1.19
CA ILE A 275 31.95 -19.70 -0.58
C ILE A 275 33.43 -19.66 -0.14
N LEU A 276 33.94 -20.74 0.45
CA LEU A 276 35.35 -20.86 0.83
C LEU A 276 36.30 -20.82 -0.38
N ARG A 277 35.97 -21.54 -1.46
CA ARG A 277 36.76 -21.49 -2.72
C ARG A 277 36.77 -20.10 -3.35
N GLU A 278 35.65 -19.38 -3.30
CA GLU A 278 35.58 -18.00 -3.79
C GLU A 278 36.45 -17.07 -2.94
N ALA A 279 36.43 -17.22 -1.61
CA ALA A 279 37.31 -16.48 -0.72
C ALA A 279 38.80 -16.78 -0.99
N GLU A 280 39.14 -18.03 -1.30
CA GLU A 280 40.52 -18.42 -1.64
C GLU A 280 40.97 -17.83 -2.99
N MET A 281 40.07 -17.84 -4.00
CA MET A 281 40.36 -17.39 -5.36
C MET A 281 40.81 -15.93 -5.45
N ILE A 282 40.23 -15.03 -4.64
CA ILE A 282 40.56 -13.60 -4.72
C ILE A 282 41.92 -13.28 -4.08
N GLY A 283 42.36 -14.12 -3.13
CA GLY A 283 43.74 -14.12 -2.62
C GLY A 283 44.18 -12.88 -1.85
N GLY A 284 43.24 -12.09 -1.28
CA GLY A 284 43.56 -10.97 -0.38
C GLY A 284 42.51 -9.86 -0.31
N GLN A 285 42.54 -9.11 0.80
CA GLN A 285 41.59 -8.02 1.09
C GLN A 285 41.66 -6.88 0.06
N GLU A 286 42.86 -6.43 -0.30
CA GLU A 286 43.04 -5.33 -1.27
C GLU A 286 42.48 -5.68 -2.65
N LYS A 287 42.70 -6.92 -3.11
CA LYS A 287 42.16 -7.41 -4.39
C LYS A 287 40.63 -7.49 -4.35
N ALA A 288 40.05 -7.92 -3.24
CA ALA A 288 38.60 -7.95 -3.05
C ALA A 288 37.98 -6.55 -3.07
N ILE A 289 38.60 -5.59 -2.40
CA ILE A 289 38.17 -4.19 -2.41
C ILE A 289 38.29 -3.59 -3.82
N ALA A 290 39.39 -3.85 -4.52
CA ALA A 290 39.59 -3.41 -5.89
C ALA A 290 38.52 -3.98 -6.84
N TYR A 291 38.11 -5.24 -6.65
CA TYR A 291 37.02 -5.87 -7.40
C TYR A 291 35.68 -5.17 -7.15
N ILE A 292 35.29 -4.94 -5.90
CA ILE A 292 34.04 -4.24 -5.56
C ILE A 292 34.05 -2.80 -6.11
N ALA A 293 35.19 -2.12 -6.04
CA ALA A 293 35.34 -0.76 -6.52
C ALA A 293 35.11 -0.60 -8.04
N GLN A 294 35.33 -1.65 -8.85
CA GLN A 294 35.05 -1.62 -10.30
C GLN A 294 33.56 -1.41 -10.60
N PHE A 295 32.68 -1.84 -9.69
CA PHE A 295 31.23 -1.80 -9.87
C PHE A 295 30.56 -0.64 -9.10
N SER A 296 31.36 0.25 -8.50
CA SER A 296 30.85 1.43 -7.80
C SER A 296 30.18 2.42 -8.77
N ILE A 297 29.05 3.00 -8.34
CA ILE A 297 28.28 3.96 -9.17
C ILE A 297 29.06 5.28 -9.36
N HIS A 298 29.88 5.66 -8.38
CA HIS A 298 30.66 6.90 -8.43
C HIS A 298 32.02 6.69 -9.06
N SER A 299 32.33 7.47 -10.11
CA SER A 299 33.66 7.49 -10.75
C SER A 299 34.69 8.16 -9.83
N LEU A 300 35.38 7.36 -9.02
CA LEU A 300 36.40 7.82 -8.07
C LEU A 300 37.83 7.56 -8.58
N SER A 301 38.80 8.34 -8.11
CA SER A 301 40.24 8.07 -8.33
C SER A 301 40.69 6.80 -7.60
N ARG A 302 41.76 6.15 -8.08
CA ARG A 302 42.20 4.82 -7.60
C ARG A 302 42.46 4.78 -6.08
N ASP A 303 43.01 5.85 -5.52
CA ASP A 303 43.33 5.93 -4.08
C ASP A 303 42.08 6.18 -3.22
N ARG A 304 41.13 6.97 -3.73
CA ARG A 304 39.86 7.25 -3.02
C ARG A 304 38.88 6.08 -3.09
N ARG A 305 39.00 5.20 -4.10
CA ARG A 305 38.16 4.00 -4.23
C ARG A 305 38.28 3.06 -3.03
N HIS A 306 39.51 2.82 -2.57
CA HIS A 306 39.74 1.92 -1.44
C HIS A 306 39.10 2.45 -0.16
N TYR A 307 39.32 3.72 0.16
CA TYR A 307 38.71 4.39 1.30
C TYR A 307 37.17 4.38 1.21
N TYR A 308 36.61 4.65 0.03
CA TYR A 308 35.17 4.67 -0.19
C TYR A 308 34.51 3.31 0.04
N ILE A 309 35.09 2.22 -0.46
CA ILE A 309 34.56 0.88 -0.22
C ILE A 309 34.67 0.48 1.26
N HIS A 310 35.77 0.83 1.94
CA HIS A 310 35.87 0.64 3.38
C HIS A 310 34.77 1.39 4.13
N GLN A 311 34.46 2.62 3.73
CA GLN A 311 33.35 3.39 4.29
C GLN A 311 32.00 2.71 4.04
N ILE A 312 31.76 2.15 2.85
CA ILE A 312 30.53 1.39 2.57
C ILE A 312 30.43 0.15 3.47
N LEU A 313 31.48 -0.67 3.54
CA LEU A 313 31.46 -1.90 4.34
C LEU A 313 31.30 -1.63 5.84
N ASN A 314 31.92 -0.56 6.35
CA ASN A 314 31.90 -0.22 7.77
C ASN A 314 30.70 0.63 8.19
N ASN A 315 30.19 1.54 7.36
CA ASN A 315 29.14 2.47 7.76
C ASN A 315 27.79 2.20 7.10
N GLU A 316 27.79 1.72 5.85
CA GLU A 316 26.56 1.50 5.08
C GLU A 316 26.03 0.07 5.21
N LEU A 317 26.90 -0.92 5.45
CA LEU A 317 26.47 -2.30 5.70
C LEU A 317 26.01 -2.45 7.17
N PHE A 318 24.75 -2.84 7.33
CA PHE A 318 24.07 -3.06 8.61
C PHE A 318 24.08 -1.86 9.59
N PRO A 319 23.52 -0.68 9.23
CA PRO A 319 23.53 0.50 10.09
C PRO A 319 23.00 0.29 11.52
N HIS A 320 22.08 -0.66 11.72
CA HIS A 320 21.53 -0.98 13.04
C HIS A 320 22.56 -1.41 14.09
N LEU A 321 23.65 -2.09 13.68
CA LEU A 321 24.70 -2.52 14.60
C LEU A 321 25.55 -1.34 15.12
N GLY A 322 25.38 -0.15 14.54
CA GLY A 322 26.13 1.05 14.90
C GLY A 322 27.55 1.10 14.34
N ILE A 323 28.17 2.27 14.45
CA ILE A 323 29.53 2.54 13.95
C ILE A 323 30.59 1.85 14.85
N SER A 324 30.28 1.67 16.13
CA SER A 324 31.15 0.98 17.10
C SER A 324 31.16 -0.54 16.97
N SER A 325 30.32 -1.13 16.10
CA SER A 325 30.29 -2.58 15.91
C SER A 325 31.60 -3.10 15.34
N THR A 326 32.04 -4.24 15.86
CA THR A 326 33.27 -4.87 15.37
C THR A 326 33.01 -5.52 14.00
N ARG A 327 34.08 -5.64 13.20
CA ARG A 327 34.02 -6.40 11.94
C ARG A 327 33.44 -7.81 12.14
N GLU A 328 33.80 -8.46 13.24
CA GLU A 328 33.38 -9.83 13.57
C GLU A 328 31.87 -9.92 13.78
N GLN A 329 31.27 -8.99 14.51
CA GLN A 329 29.81 -8.92 14.70
C GLN A 329 29.07 -8.83 13.35
N LYS A 330 29.57 -7.99 12.43
CA LYS A 330 29.00 -7.88 11.08
C LYS A 330 29.16 -9.17 10.27
N GLY A 331 30.32 -9.83 10.39
CA GLY A 331 30.57 -11.14 9.78
C GLY A 331 29.62 -12.22 10.32
N TYR A 332 29.40 -12.27 11.64
CA TYR A 332 28.46 -13.19 12.26
C TYR A 332 27.02 -12.94 11.83
N PHE A 333 26.60 -11.68 11.75
CA PHE A 333 25.27 -11.33 11.27
C PHE A 333 25.07 -11.65 9.78
N LEU A 334 26.10 -11.45 8.95
CA LEU A 334 26.09 -11.87 7.54
C LEU A 334 25.97 -13.40 7.42
N GLY A 335 26.68 -14.15 8.26
CA GLY A 335 26.55 -15.60 8.37
C GLY A 335 25.16 -16.04 8.86
N HIS A 336 24.52 -15.27 9.74
CA HIS A 336 23.15 -15.52 10.19
C HIS A 336 22.12 -15.32 9.06
N MET A 337 22.27 -14.26 8.27
CA MET A 337 21.46 -14.02 7.07
C MET A 337 21.58 -15.16 6.06
N LEU A 338 22.82 -15.67 5.84
CA LEU A 338 23.07 -16.84 5.03
C LEU A 338 22.41 -18.11 5.61
N ALA A 339 22.53 -18.34 6.92
CA ALA A 339 21.96 -19.52 7.56
C ALA A 339 20.44 -19.58 7.39
N LYS A 340 19.72 -18.46 7.60
CA LYS A 340 18.27 -18.39 7.36
C LYS A 340 17.93 -18.74 5.91
N LEU A 341 18.68 -18.20 4.94
CA LEU A 341 18.50 -18.48 3.52
C LEU A 341 18.71 -19.96 3.16
N LEU A 342 19.76 -20.59 3.71
CA LEU A 342 20.07 -22.00 3.49
C LEU A 342 19.08 -22.95 4.18
N PHE A 343 18.61 -22.61 5.38
CA PHE A 343 17.58 -23.41 6.08
C PHE A 343 16.25 -23.41 5.33
N THR A 344 15.88 -22.30 4.69
CA THR A 344 14.73 -22.27 3.76
C THR A 344 14.99 -23.07 2.49
N LEU A 345 16.20 -23.04 1.93
CA LEU A 345 16.55 -23.79 0.71
C LEU A 345 16.36 -25.30 0.90
N VAL A 346 16.72 -25.81 2.08
CA VAL A 346 16.60 -27.23 2.45
C VAL A 346 15.20 -27.59 2.94
N GLY A 347 14.35 -26.61 3.23
CA GLY A 347 13.00 -26.82 3.74
C GLY A 347 12.92 -27.05 5.26
N LYS A 348 14.00 -26.78 6.02
CA LYS A 348 13.94 -26.76 7.50
C LYS A 348 13.10 -25.59 8.00
N ARG A 349 13.14 -24.46 7.28
CA ARG A 349 12.43 -23.22 7.58
C ARG A 349 11.42 -22.93 6.47
N ALA A 350 10.22 -22.45 6.84
CA ALA A 350 9.24 -21.97 5.88
C ALA A 350 9.60 -20.57 5.35
N LEU A 351 9.02 -20.17 4.23
CA LEU A 351 9.15 -18.80 3.74
C LEU A 351 8.46 -17.82 4.70
N ASP A 352 9.03 -16.62 4.83
CA ASP A 352 8.46 -15.57 5.66
C ASP A 352 7.21 -14.98 5.00
N ASP A 353 6.20 -14.64 5.80
CA ASP A 353 4.98 -13.97 5.33
C ASP A 353 5.06 -12.45 5.56
N ARG A 354 4.93 -11.69 4.48
CA ARG A 354 4.93 -10.22 4.47
C ARG A 354 3.73 -9.63 5.19
N ASP A 355 2.59 -10.35 5.20
CA ASP A 355 1.34 -9.87 5.73
C ASP A 355 1.14 -10.19 7.22
N HIS A 356 2.00 -11.04 7.77
CA HIS A 356 2.02 -11.38 9.18
C HIS A 356 2.24 -10.14 10.06
N ILE A 357 1.42 -9.99 11.10
CA ILE A 357 1.41 -8.76 11.89
C ILE A 357 2.68 -8.55 12.72
N SER A 358 3.36 -9.65 13.11
CA SER A 358 4.67 -9.60 13.76
C SER A 358 5.71 -8.90 12.88
N ASN A 359 5.57 -9.01 11.57
CA ASN A 359 6.45 -8.36 10.60
C ASN A 359 6.07 -6.91 10.30
N LYS A 360 5.09 -6.37 11.03
CA LYS A 360 4.54 -5.03 10.80
C LYS A 360 4.63 -4.19 12.07
N ARG A 361 4.70 -2.88 11.90
CA ARG A 361 4.66 -1.87 12.96
C ARG A 361 3.71 -0.75 12.57
N LEU A 362 3.09 -0.15 13.58
CA LEU A 362 2.21 0.99 13.39
C LEU A 362 2.92 2.29 13.76
N GLU A 363 3.03 3.19 12.80
CA GLU A 363 3.51 4.54 12.99
C GLU A 363 2.35 5.44 13.41
N THR A 364 2.38 5.89 14.65
CA THR A 364 1.37 6.79 15.24
C THR A 364 1.71 8.26 15.01
N GLY A 365 0.79 9.17 15.37
CA GLY A 365 0.98 10.60 15.17
C GLY A 365 2.27 11.18 15.77
N GLY A 366 2.73 10.69 16.92
CA GLY A 366 4.00 11.11 17.51
C GLY A 366 5.23 10.64 16.72
N HIS A 367 5.25 9.38 16.26
CA HIS A 367 6.31 8.86 15.39
C HIS A 367 6.40 9.63 14.07
N LEU A 368 5.26 9.83 13.42
CA LEU A 368 5.15 10.57 12.15
C LEU A 368 5.63 12.02 12.29
N MET A 369 5.35 12.66 13.44
CA MET A 369 5.86 13.99 13.76
C MET A 369 7.37 13.99 14.01
N ALA A 370 7.91 12.97 14.67
CA ALA A 370 9.35 12.82 14.91
C ALA A 370 10.14 12.66 13.61
N GLU A 371 9.70 11.78 12.71
CA GLU A 371 10.33 11.54 11.41
C GLU A 371 10.32 12.81 10.53
N LEU A 372 9.17 13.50 10.50
CA LEU A 372 9.02 14.76 9.78
C LEU A 372 9.91 15.85 10.38
N PHE A 373 9.93 15.98 11.71
CA PHE A 373 10.75 16.98 12.40
C PHE A 373 12.24 16.75 12.14
N ARG A 374 12.74 15.51 12.28
CA ARG A 374 14.15 15.15 11.98
C ARG A 374 14.55 15.57 10.56
N THR A 375 13.70 15.25 9.59
CA THR A 375 13.95 15.55 8.18
C THR A 375 13.94 17.06 7.90
N LEU A 376 13.04 17.81 8.55
CA LEU A 376 12.98 19.27 8.45
C LEU A 376 14.12 19.96 9.23
N PHE A 377 14.56 19.39 10.34
CA PHE A 377 15.64 19.91 11.17
C PHE A 377 16.99 19.77 10.45
N LYS A 378 17.29 18.62 9.85
CA LYS A 378 18.46 18.45 8.97
C LYS A 378 18.49 19.47 7.84
N ARG A 379 17.33 19.74 7.22
CA ARG A 379 17.22 20.78 6.18
C ARG A 379 17.42 22.19 6.75
N PHE A 380 16.88 22.45 7.94
CA PHE A 380 17.07 23.71 8.65
C PHE A 380 18.56 23.95 8.90
N VAL A 381 19.29 22.98 9.48
CA VAL A 381 20.74 23.05 9.71
C VAL A 381 21.50 23.34 8.41
N ARG A 382 21.30 22.53 7.36
CA ARG A 382 21.94 22.74 6.04
C ARG A 382 21.64 24.10 5.41
N SER A 383 20.48 24.69 5.71
CA SER A 383 20.09 26.02 5.20
C SER A 383 20.72 27.18 5.99
N MET A 384 21.18 26.94 7.21
CA MET A 384 21.85 27.94 8.05
C MET A 384 23.32 28.08 7.69
N GLU A 385 24.02 26.97 7.40
CA GLU A 385 25.44 26.95 7.01
C GLU A 385 25.83 28.06 6.01
N PRO A 386 25.20 28.18 4.82
CA PRO A 386 25.59 29.21 3.84
C PRO A 386 25.26 30.65 4.29
N GLN A 387 24.31 30.82 5.21
CA GLN A 387 23.95 32.14 5.74
C GLN A 387 24.94 32.59 6.81
N LEU A 388 25.37 31.66 7.65
CA LEU A 388 26.34 31.87 8.71
C LEU A 388 27.76 32.12 8.18
N VAL A 389 28.12 31.49 7.05
CA VAL A 389 29.36 31.82 6.31
C VAL A 389 29.37 33.29 5.87
N LYS A 390 28.22 33.86 5.47
CA LYS A 390 28.13 35.26 5.05
C LYS A 390 28.09 36.23 6.23
N ARG A 391 27.41 35.85 7.32
CA ARG A 391 27.32 36.64 8.55
C ARG A 391 27.28 35.69 9.76
N PRO A 392 28.32 35.66 10.60
CA PRO A 392 28.37 34.79 11.78
C PRO A 392 27.55 35.36 12.94
N ASP A 393 26.25 35.53 12.73
CA ASP A 393 25.27 35.91 13.77
C ASP A 393 24.11 34.91 13.75
N ILE A 394 24.13 34.02 14.74
CA ILE A 394 23.16 32.91 14.84
C ILE A 394 21.74 33.39 15.11
N LEU A 395 21.55 34.47 15.87
CA LEU A 395 20.22 34.97 16.26
C LEU A 395 19.46 35.52 15.05
N VAL A 396 20.17 36.25 14.19
CA VAL A 396 19.58 36.81 12.96
C VAL A 396 19.22 35.69 11.97
N VAL A 397 20.06 34.67 11.84
CA VAL A 397 19.79 33.53 10.94
C VAL A 397 18.60 32.73 11.42
N MET A 398 18.51 32.43 12.72
CA MET A 398 17.41 31.65 13.28
C MET A 398 16.07 32.39 13.23
N SER A 399 16.05 33.68 13.57
CA SER A 399 14.80 34.48 13.53
C SER A 399 14.18 34.58 12.13
N ARG A 400 14.99 34.50 11.07
CA ARG A 400 14.53 34.56 9.67
C ARG A 400 14.11 33.20 9.12
N ASN A 401 14.63 32.10 9.68
CA ASN A 401 14.45 30.78 9.10
C ASN A 401 13.21 30.07 9.66
N ASN A 402 12.13 30.07 8.88
CA ASN A 402 10.86 29.46 9.24
C ASN A 402 10.60 28.07 8.60
N THR A 403 11.66 27.41 8.12
CA THR A 403 11.56 26.17 7.33
C THR A 403 10.77 25.07 8.05
N ILE A 404 11.01 24.86 9.35
CA ILE A 404 10.35 23.81 10.15
C ILE A 404 8.85 24.10 10.27
N THR A 405 8.49 25.31 10.71
CA THR A 405 7.09 25.73 10.90
C THR A 405 6.29 25.64 9.60
N GLN A 406 6.88 26.09 8.48
CA GLN A 406 6.21 26.05 7.17
C GLN A 406 6.08 24.62 6.64
N GLY A 407 7.11 23.78 6.78
CA GLY A 407 7.09 22.38 6.36
C GLY A 407 6.00 21.57 7.08
N ILE A 408 5.87 21.76 8.41
CA ILE A 408 4.83 21.10 9.20
C ILE A 408 3.44 21.60 8.78
N LYS A 409 3.22 22.93 8.66
CA LYS A 409 1.94 23.49 8.22
C LYS A 409 1.52 22.98 6.85
N HIS A 410 2.46 22.83 5.92
CA HIS A 410 2.21 22.27 4.59
C HIS A 410 1.72 20.82 4.68
N CYS A 411 2.45 19.94 5.38
CA CYS A 411 2.08 18.52 5.53
C CYS A 411 0.71 18.35 6.20
N PHE A 412 0.44 19.13 7.26
CA PHE A 412 -0.87 19.13 7.89
C PHE A 412 -1.98 19.58 6.97
N SER A 413 -1.74 20.55 6.07
CA SER A 413 -2.76 21.13 5.19
C SER A 413 -3.07 20.23 3.99
N THR A 414 -2.06 19.69 3.34
CA THR A 414 -2.18 18.88 2.11
C THR A 414 -2.49 17.42 2.40
N GLY A 415 -2.13 16.90 3.58
CA GLY A 415 -2.24 15.47 3.88
C GLY A 415 -1.09 14.63 3.32
N ASN A 416 -0.16 15.27 2.59
CA ASN A 416 1.05 14.65 2.07
C ASN A 416 2.16 14.78 3.10
N TRP A 417 2.61 13.65 3.63
CA TRP A 417 3.59 13.58 4.71
C TRP A 417 4.97 13.34 4.13
N GLY A 418 5.78 14.41 4.08
CA GLY A 418 7.13 14.38 3.54
C GLY A 418 7.54 15.73 2.92
N ILE A 419 8.82 15.84 2.55
CA ILE A 419 9.31 17.02 1.85
C ILE A 419 8.85 16.97 0.38
N PRO A 420 8.30 18.08 -0.17
CA PRO A 420 8.00 18.17 -1.60
C PRO A 420 9.25 17.90 -2.44
N LYS A 421 9.16 17.01 -3.43
CA LYS A 421 10.25 16.47 -4.28
C LYS A 421 11.05 15.28 -3.70
N SER A 422 10.64 14.71 -2.57
CA SER A 422 11.13 13.39 -2.16
C SER A 422 10.63 12.30 -3.13
N ASN A 423 11.44 11.27 -3.40
CA ASN A 423 11.05 10.11 -4.21
C ASN A 423 9.87 9.33 -3.61
N TYR A 424 9.65 9.47 -2.29
CA TYR A 424 8.56 8.81 -1.58
C TYR A 424 7.84 9.82 -0.68
N ILE A 425 6.53 9.97 -0.89
CA ILE A 425 5.65 10.83 -0.10
C ILE A 425 4.44 10.00 0.31
N ARG A 426 4.20 9.90 1.62
CA ARG A 426 3.03 9.20 2.15
C ARG A 426 1.80 10.10 1.99
N THR A 427 0.77 9.62 1.31
CA THR A 427 -0.47 10.39 1.08
C THR A 427 -1.56 10.00 2.07
N GLY A 428 -2.45 10.94 2.39
CA GLY A 428 -3.63 10.65 3.23
C GLY A 428 -3.34 10.49 4.74
N VAL A 429 -2.18 10.95 5.22
CA VAL A 429 -1.79 10.84 6.64
C VAL A 429 -2.57 11.82 7.52
N SER A 430 -2.64 13.08 7.12
CA SER A 430 -3.44 14.11 7.81
C SER A 430 -4.81 14.24 7.15
N GLN A 431 -5.85 13.89 7.89
CA GLN A 431 -7.24 13.91 7.44
C GLN A 431 -8.07 14.89 8.27
N VAL A 432 -9.11 15.46 7.66
CA VAL A 432 -10.10 16.26 8.40
C VAL A 432 -10.89 15.33 9.31
N MET A 433 -11.01 15.69 10.59
CA MET A 433 -11.69 14.86 11.57
C MET A 433 -13.19 14.73 11.24
N SER A 434 -13.68 13.49 11.15
CA SER A 434 -15.12 13.23 11.03
C SER A 434 -15.84 13.56 12.35
N ARG A 435 -16.88 14.40 12.25
CA ARG A 435 -17.72 14.86 13.38
C ARG A 435 -19.19 14.51 13.22
N LEU A 436 -19.48 13.48 12.44
CA LEU A 436 -20.86 13.06 12.17
C LEU A 436 -21.54 12.52 13.43
N THR A 437 -20.86 11.62 14.14
CA THR A 437 -21.28 11.03 15.41
C THR A 437 -20.08 10.92 16.36
N HIS A 438 -20.32 10.71 17.66
CA HIS A 438 -19.24 10.45 18.62
C HIS A 438 -18.45 9.19 18.24
N ASN A 439 -19.14 8.14 17.79
CA ASN A 439 -18.51 6.88 17.36
C ASN A 439 -17.64 7.07 16.12
N SER A 440 -18.07 7.89 15.15
CA SER A 440 -17.26 8.23 13.98
C SER A 440 -15.95 8.92 14.37
N PHE A 441 -15.99 9.80 15.38
CA PHE A 441 -14.79 10.43 15.94
C PHE A 441 -13.85 9.40 16.60
N LEU A 442 -14.37 8.53 17.47
CA LEU A 442 -13.57 7.52 18.16
C LEU A 442 -12.98 6.47 17.21
N SER A 443 -13.76 6.00 16.24
CA SER A 443 -13.32 5.10 15.17
C SER A 443 -12.18 5.74 14.35
N HIS A 444 -12.30 7.03 14.03
CA HIS A 444 -11.26 7.72 13.25
C HIS A 444 -9.91 7.81 13.98
N LEU A 445 -9.90 7.95 15.30
CA LEU A 445 -8.67 7.96 16.10
C LEU A 445 -7.96 6.59 16.12
N ARG A 446 -8.69 5.50 15.89
CA ARG A 446 -8.20 4.12 15.90
C ARG A 446 -7.96 3.52 14.50
N ARG A 447 -8.08 4.35 13.48
CA ARG A 447 -7.89 3.98 12.09
C ARG A 447 -6.42 3.75 11.78
N ILE A 448 -6.17 2.72 10.97
CA ILE A 448 -4.89 2.37 10.39
C ILE A 448 -5.02 2.48 8.87
N LEU A 449 -4.08 3.17 8.24
CA LEU A 449 -3.92 3.22 6.80
C LEU A 449 -2.76 2.31 6.38
N VAL A 450 -2.97 1.49 5.36
CA VAL A 450 -1.87 0.80 4.69
C VAL A 450 -1.32 1.72 3.59
N PRO A 451 -0.03 2.12 3.62
CA PRO A 451 0.56 2.97 2.60
C PRO A 451 0.78 2.13 1.34
N ILE A 452 -0.21 2.13 0.45
CA ILE A 452 -0.14 1.48 -0.86
C ILE A 452 0.04 2.58 -1.89
N GLY A 453 1.00 2.40 -2.82
CA GLY A 453 1.05 3.26 -4.01
C GLY A 453 -0.30 3.19 -4.72
N LYS A 454 -0.84 4.31 -5.22
CA LYS A 454 -2.20 4.38 -5.78
C LYS A 454 -2.49 3.33 -6.87
N GLU A 455 -1.45 2.70 -7.42
CA GLU A 455 -1.46 1.75 -8.53
C GLU A 455 -1.23 0.27 -8.10
N GLY A 456 -0.94 0.00 -6.83
CA GLY A 456 -0.53 -1.33 -6.34
C GLY A 456 -1.67 -2.35 -6.18
N LYS A 457 -1.67 -3.35 -7.06
CA LYS A 457 -2.61 -4.49 -7.19
C LYS A 457 -2.35 -5.66 -6.22
N ASN A 458 -2.04 -5.38 -4.95
CA ASN A 458 -1.75 -6.45 -3.98
C ASN A 458 -3.00 -6.96 -3.27
N THR A 459 -3.53 -8.09 -3.75
CA THR A 459 -4.74 -8.76 -3.26
C THR A 459 -4.57 -9.34 -1.85
N LYS A 460 -3.36 -9.81 -1.52
CA LYS A 460 -3.04 -10.42 -0.22
C LYS A 460 -3.08 -9.42 0.93
N ILE A 461 -2.57 -8.22 0.70
CA ILE A 461 -2.51 -7.14 1.70
C ILE A 461 -3.93 -6.70 2.15
N ARG A 462 -4.92 -6.84 1.26
CA ARG A 462 -6.33 -6.50 1.50
C ARG A 462 -7.10 -7.60 2.23
N GLN A 463 -6.57 -8.83 2.24
CA GLN A 463 -7.22 -9.95 2.92
C GLN A 463 -7.00 -9.87 4.43
N LEU A 464 -7.99 -10.37 5.17
CA LEU A 464 -7.83 -10.56 6.61
C LEU A 464 -6.80 -11.67 6.83
N HIS A 465 -5.69 -11.32 7.48
CA HIS A 465 -4.66 -12.29 7.83
C HIS A 465 -4.95 -12.87 9.23
N PRO A 466 -4.82 -14.18 9.48
CA PRO A 466 -5.14 -14.79 10.78
C PRO A 466 -4.43 -14.14 11.98
N SER A 467 -3.17 -13.73 11.83
CA SER A 467 -2.44 -13.05 12.91
C SER A 467 -2.96 -11.64 13.25
N GLN A 468 -3.93 -11.10 12.51
CA GLN A 468 -4.61 -9.85 12.85
C GLN A 468 -5.67 -10.02 13.94
N VAL A 469 -6.11 -11.25 14.22
CA VAL A 469 -7.16 -11.54 15.22
C VAL A 469 -6.77 -10.98 16.58
N GLY A 470 -7.70 -10.27 17.22
CA GLY A 470 -7.49 -9.64 18.52
C GLY A 470 -6.74 -8.31 18.48
N PHE A 471 -6.03 -7.99 17.40
CA PHE A 471 -5.32 -6.73 17.22
C PHE A 471 -6.08 -5.74 16.34
N ILE A 472 -6.57 -6.21 15.19
CA ILE A 472 -7.30 -5.45 14.19
C ILE A 472 -8.70 -6.03 14.07
N CYS A 473 -9.70 -5.14 14.01
CA CYS A 473 -11.08 -5.55 13.81
C CYS A 473 -11.27 -6.18 12.43
N PRO A 474 -11.80 -7.42 12.34
CA PRO A 474 -11.98 -8.09 11.06
C PRO A 474 -13.13 -7.51 10.22
N PHE A 475 -14.07 -6.78 10.84
CA PHE A 475 -15.27 -6.28 10.16
C PHE A 475 -15.25 -4.76 9.92
N GLU A 476 -14.53 -3.98 10.72
CA GLU A 476 -14.56 -2.51 10.65
C GLU A 476 -13.58 -1.97 9.60
N THR A 477 -13.91 -2.24 8.34
CA THR A 477 -13.23 -1.71 7.16
C THR A 477 -14.27 -0.95 6.32
N PRO A 478 -13.95 0.22 5.73
CA PRO A 478 -14.90 0.93 4.89
C PRO A 478 -15.32 0.04 3.73
N GLU A 479 -16.60 0.11 3.38
CA GLU A 479 -17.12 -0.57 2.22
C GLU A 479 -16.35 -0.15 0.98
N GLY A 480 -16.03 -1.15 0.17
CA GLY A 480 -15.43 -0.97 -1.13
C GLY A 480 -16.40 -0.31 -2.10
N HIS A 481 -15.97 -0.32 -3.34
CA HIS A 481 -16.56 0.39 -4.44
C HIS A 481 -17.55 -0.52 -5.17
N CYS A 482 -18.80 -0.07 -5.34
CA CYS A 482 -19.90 -0.96 -5.71
C CYS A 482 -20.71 -0.43 -6.90
N LEU A 483 -21.24 -1.36 -7.71
CA LEU A 483 -22.09 -1.16 -8.90
C LEU A 483 -23.52 -1.66 -8.65
N THR A 484 -24.51 -1.35 -9.46
CA THR A 484 -25.91 -1.80 -9.23
C THR A 484 -26.18 -3.24 -9.71
N ALA A 485 -27.26 -3.87 -9.23
CA ALA A 485 -27.60 -5.29 -9.44
C ALA A 485 -27.75 -5.74 -10.89
N ASP A 486 -28.21 -4.83 -11.74
CA ASP A 486 -28.48 -4.99 -13.17
C ASP A 486 -27.26 -4.69 -14.05
N THR A 487 -26.14 -4.30 -13.44
CA THR A 487 -24.92 -4.01 -14.20
C THR A 487 -24.41 -5.29 -14.86
N MET A 488 -24.29 -5.26 -16.20
CA MET A 488 -23.86 -6.39 -17.01
C MET A 488 -22.34 -6.50 -16.99
N ILE A 489 -21.84 -7.66 -16.58
CA ILE A 489 -20.41 -7.96 -16.48
C ILE A 489 -20.00 -8.84 -17.67
N LEU A 490 -18.88 -8.48 -18.31
CA LEU A 490 -18.33 -9.23 -19.44
C LEU A 490 -17.52 -10.45 -18.96
N MET A 491 -17.84 -11.62 -19.50
CA MET A 491 -17.19 -12.88 -19.12
C MET A 491 -15.87 -13.08 -19.88
N SER A 492 -15.14 -14.13 -19.49
CA SER A 492 -13.81 -14.47 -20.01
C SER A 492 -13.78 -14.82 -21.50
N ASP A 493 -14.92 -15.26 -22.06
CA ASP A 493 -15.07 -15.54 -23.48
C ASP A 493 -15.05 -14.27 -24.34
N GLY A 494 -15.08 -13.09 -23.72
CA GLY A 494 -15.10 -11.79 -24.40
C GLY A 494 -16.42 -11.47 -25.10
N LEU A 495 -17.44 -12.32 -24.93
CA LEU A 495 -18.68 -12.27 -25.71
C LEU A 495 -19.93 -12.33 -24.82
N SER A 496 -19.95 -13.16 -23.77
CA SER A 496 -21.12 -13.28 -22.90
C SER A 496 -21.13 -12.20 -21.82
N GLN A 497 -22.33 -11.71 -21.50
CA GLN A 497 -22.55 -10.77 -20.42
C GLN A 497 -23.64 -11.29 -19.49
N PHE A 498 -23.42 -11.19 -18.19
CA PHE A 498 -24.41 -11.55 -17.17
C PHE A 498 -24.58 -10.40 -16.18
N PRO A 499 -25.80 -10.16 -15.67
CA PRO A 499 -26.00 -9.19 -14.61
C PRO A 499 -25.25 -9.64 -13.35
N ILE A 500 -24.60 -8.70 -12.66
CA ILE A 500 -23.77 -8.99 -11.47
C ILE A 500 -24.53 -9.76 -10.38
N SER A 501 -25.85 -9.55 -10.28
CA SER A 501 -26.73 -10.27 -9.35
C SER A 501 -26.91 -11.77 -9.69
N GLU A 502 -26.82 -12.16 -10.95
CA GLU A 502 -26.94 -13.57 -11.37
C GLU A 502 -25.61 -14.32 -11.28
N LEU A 503 -24.49 -13.62 -11.39
CA LEU A 503 -23.16 -14.19 -11.18
C LEU A 503 -23.00 -14.80 -9.78
N ALA A 504 -23.75 -14.31 -8.79
CA ALA A 504 -23.77 -14.87 -7.43
C ALA A 504 -24.27 -16.32 -7.37
N LYS A 505 -24.97 -16.80 -8.40
CA LYS A 505 -25.57 -18.15 -8.43
C LYS A 505 -24.67 -19.20 -9.08
N ASN A 506 -23.64 -18.80 -9.83
CA ASN A 506 -22.80 -19.70 -10.63
C ASN A 506 -21.31 -19.51 -10.33
N ALA A 507 -20.75 -20.38 -9.50
CA ALA A 507 -19.35 -20.32 -9.05
C ALA A 507 -18.30 -20.64 -10.14
N SER A 508 -18.73 -21.14 -11.31
CA SER A 508 -17.84 -21.66 -12.36
C SER A 508 -17.47 -20.64 -13.44
N ILE A 509 -17.81 -19.36 -13.29
CA ILE A 509 -17.66 -18.37 -14.36
C ILE A 509 -16.46 -17.44 -14.10
N SER A 510 -15.70 -17.17 -15.16
CA SER A 510 -14.56 -16.26 -15.20
C SER A 510 -14.90 -14.97 -15.97
N VAL A 511 -14.28 -13.86 -15.59
CA VAL A 511 -14.36 -12.55 -16.25
C VAL A 511 -13.01 -12.19 -16.88
N LYS A 512 -13.00 -11.28 -17.85
CA LYS A 512 -11.74 -10.74 -18.39
C LYS A 512 -11.27 -9.54 -17.57
N THR A 513 -9.98 -9.52 -17.26
CA THR A 513 -9.30 -8.45 -16.53
C THR A 513 -8.22 -7.84 -17.42
N THR A 514 -7.96 -6.54 -17.32
CA THR A 514 -7.05 -5.82 -18.23
C THR A 514 -5.80 -5.37 -17.47
N ARG A 515 -4.61 -5.66 -18.00
CA ARG A 515 -3.35 -5.15 -17.46
C ARG A 515 -3.14 -3.71 -17.93
N LEU A 516 -2.76 -2.82 -17.01
CA LEU A 516 -2.70 -1.37 -17.26
C LEU A 516 -1.42 -0.96 -18.01
N GLU A 517 -0.35 -1.76 -17.91
CA GLU A 517 0.95 -1.48 -18.52
C GLU A 517 0.91 -1.60 -20.04
N ASP A 518 0.21 -2.62 -20.55
CA ASP A 518 0.23 -3.07 -21.95
C ASP A 518 -1.19 -3.23 -22.55
N GLY A 519 -2.25 -2.98 -21.78
CA GLY A 519 -3.64 -3.16 -22.21
C GLY A 519 -4.04 -4.62 -22.48
N VAL A 520 -3.22 -5.60 -22.10
CA VAL A 520 -3.47 -7.03 -22.38
C VAL A 520 -4.55 -7.59 -21.45
N GLU A 521 -5.46 -8.39 -22.02
CA GLU A 521 -6.57 -8.99 -21.28
C GLU A 521 -6.28 -10.43 -20.89
N GLU A 522 -6.63 -10.77 -19.64
CA GLU A 522 -6.44 -12.10 -19.06
C GLU A 522 -7.75 -12.61 -18.47
N SER A 523 -8.02 -13.90 -18.65
CA SER A 523 -9.16 -14.58 -18.02
C SER A 523 -8.91 -14.76 -16.52
N SER A 524 -9.91 -14.44 -15.71
CA SER A 524 -9.84 -14.58 -14.25
C SER A 524 -11.13 -15.14 -13.68
N GLY A 525 -11.04 -16.16 -12.83
CA GLY A 525 -12.19 -16.68 -12.08
C GLY A 525 -12.80 -15.63 -11.16
N ILE A 526 -14.10 -15.73 -10.89
CA ILE A 526 -14.76 -14.94 -9.83
C ILE A 526 -14.48 -15.61 -8.49
N ARG A 527 -13.86 -14.87 -7.56
CA ARG A 527 -13.58 -15.33 -6.19
C ARG A 527 -14.78 -15.14 -5.26
N GLY A 528 -15.59 -14.10 -5.47
CA GLY A 528 -16.78 -13.85 -4.68
C GLY A 528 -17.50 -12.57 -5.08
N ILE A 529 -18.79 -12.50 -4.72
CA ILE A 529 -19.65 -11.34 -4.95
C ILE A 529 -20.22 -10.86 -3.62
N ARG A 530 -20.17 -9.55 -3.38
CA ARG A 530 -20.63 -8.91 -2.15
C ARG A 530 -21.76 -7.94 -2.47
N VAL A 531 -22.68 -7.77 -1.53
CA VAL A 531 -23.82 -6.86 -1.63
C VAL A 531 -23.69 -5.76 -0.57
N PHE A 532 -23.90 -4.52 -0.98
CA PHE A 532 -23.65 -3.28 -0.26
C PHE A 532 -24.83 -2.31 -0.44
N HIS A 533 -24.92 -1.29 0.41
CA HIS A 533 -25.95 -0.24 0.28
C HIS A 533 -25.25 1.14 0.32
N PRO A 534 -25.06 1.81 -0.83
CA PRO A 534 -24.20 2.97 -0.93
C PRO A 534 -24.84 4.23 -0.32
N GLU A 535 -24.03 5.17 0.15
CA GLU A 535 -24.53 6.46 0.68
C GLU A 535 -25.10 7.37 -0.42
N ARG A 536 -24.50 7.29 -1.63
CA ARG A 536 -24.90 8.01 -2.84
C ARG A 536 -24.71 7.10 -4.02
N LEU A 537 -25.70 7.13 -4.92
CA LEU A 537 -25.64 6.46 -6.20
C LEU A 537 -25.51 7.53 -7.29
N TYR A 538 -24.69 7.27 -8.29
CA TYR A 538 -24.51 8.11 -9.47
C TYR A 538 -24.84 7.29 -10.72
N GLY A 539 -25.54 7.90 -11.66
CA GLY A 539 -25.65 7.45 -13.04
C GLY A 539 -24.64 8.22 -13.88
N LEU A 540 -23.72 7.49 -14.51
CA LEU A 540 -22.76 8.05 -15.46
C LEU A 540 -23.20 7.66 -16.86
N THR A 541 -23.19 8.63 -17.78
CA THR A 541 -23.52 8.41 -19.20
C THR A 541 -22.40 8.96 -20.06
N THR A 542 -21.88 8.18 -21.00
CA THR A 542 -20.91 8.64 -22.02
C THR A 542 -21.61 9.25 -23.23
N ILE A 543 -20.86 9.96 -24.08
CA ILE A 543 -21.37 10.47 -25.37
C ILE A 543 -21.88 9.38 -26.34
N SER A 544 -21.60 8.10 -26.08
CA SER A 544 -22.16 6.97 -26.86
C SER A 544 -23.45 6.40 -26.27
N ASN A 545 -24.08 7.11 -25.32
CA ASN A 545 -25.25 6.65 -24.54
C ASN A 545 -24.99 5.41 -23.68
N ARG A 546 -23.74 5.06 -23.36
CA ARG A 546 -23.47 3.99 -22.39
C ARG A 546 -23.67 4.49 -20.98
N THR A 547 -24.51 3.78 -20.24
CA THR A 547 -24.85 4.13 -18.86
C THR A 547 -24.33 3.10 -17.86
N ILE A 548 -23.77 3.59 -16.75
CA ILE A 548 -23.45 2.76 -15.58
C ILE A 548 -23.93 3.44 -14.30
N ARG A 549 -24.52 2.66 -13.39
CA ARG A 549 -24.96 3.13 -12.08
C ARG A 549 -24.04 2.59 -10.99
N CYS A 550 -23.44 3.49 -10.22
CA CYS A 550 -22.36 3.16 -9.29
C CYS A 550 -22.43 3.98 -8.00
N SER A 551 -21.80 3.47 -6.96
CA SER A 551 -21.58 4.22 -5.72
C SER A 551 -20.61 5.39 -5.96
N GLY A 552 -20.75 6.49 -5.21
CA GLY A 552 -19.89 7.69 -5.37
C GLY A 552 -18.38 7.42 -5.24
N ARG A 553 -17.99 6.35 -4.55
CA ARG A 553 -16.57 6.01 -4.42
C ARG A 553 -16.07 5.08 -5.53
N HIS A 554 -16.91 4.64 -6.47
CA HIS A 554 -16.52 3.65 -7.47
C HIS A 554 -15.44 4.18 -8.43
N PRO A 555 -14.29 3.49 -8.60
CA PRO A 555 -13.19 3.98 -9.39
C PRO A 555 -13.39 3.58 -10.86
N PHE A 556 -13.20 4.56 -11.72
CA PHE A 556 -13.14 4.42 -13.17
C PHE A 556 -11.73 4.77 -13.63
N LEU A 557 -11.26 4.07 -14.67
CA LEU A 557 -10.01 4.42 -15.31
C LEU A 557 -10.24 5.69 -16.14
N VAL A 558 -9.47 6.74 -15.89
CA VAL A 558 -9.58 8.02 -16.61
C VAL A 558 -8.23 8.50 -17.14
N LEU A 559 -8.28 9.33 -18.17
CA LEU A 559 -7.15 10.18 -18.57
C LEU A 559 -7.19 11.49 -17.77
N ASP A 560 -6.09 11.83 -17.12
CA ASP A 560 -5.92 13.13 -16.48
C ASP A 560 -5.60 14.24 -17.49
N ASP A 561 -5.60 15.50 -17.04
CA ASP A 561 -5.33 16.68 -17.89
C ASP A 561 -3.92 16.70 -18.53
N ARG A 562 -3.08 15.69 -18.22
CA ARG A 562 -1.71 15.52 -18.73
C ARG A 562 -1.55 14.21 -19.51
N ASP A 563 -2.65 13.62 -19.97
CA ASP A 563 -2.73 12.35 -20.70
C ASP A 563 -2.16 11.14 -19.94
N ASN A 564 -2.09 11.19 -18.60
CA ASN A 564 -1.74 10.03 -17.79
C ASN A 564 -2.98 9.25 -17.38
N ILE A 565 -2.85 7.93 -17.40
CA ILE A 565 -3.91 7.02 -17.00
C ILE A 565 -3.95 6.92 -15.46
N ALA A 566 -5.09 7.24 -14.86
CA ALA A 566 -5.27 7.18 -13.41
C ALA A 566 -6.65 6.60 -13.04
N TRP A 567 -6.75 5.97 -11.87
CA TRP A 567 -8.05 5.59 -11.30
C TRP A 567 -8.66 6.76 -10.54
N THR A 568 -9.85 7.19 -10.95
CA THR A 568 -10.58 8.31 -10.33
C THR A 568 -11.95 7.85 -9.87
N VAL A 569 -12.37 8.28 -8.67
CA VAL A 569 -13.65 7.89 -8.08
C VAL A 569 -14.82 8.67 -8.68
N ALA A 570 -16.00 8.06 -8.74
CA ALA A 570 -17.20 8.68 -9.32
C ALA A 570 -17.57 10.05 -8.72
N ASP A 571 -17.29 10.30 -7.43
CA ASP A 571 -17.51 11.59 -6.74
C ASP A 571 -16.66 12.73 -7.33
N GLU A 572 -15.52 12.40 -7.94
CA GLU A 572 -14.58 13.35 -8.53
C GLU A 572 -14.83 13.55 -10.04
N LEU A 573 -15.57 12.64 -10.67
CA LEU A 573 -15.93 12.74 -12.10
C LEU A 573 -16.87 13.92 -12.36
N ARG A 574 -16.70 14.54 -13.52
CA ARG A 574 -17.53 15.64 -14.02
C ARG A 574 -17.92 15.34 -15.47
N PRO A 575 -18.98 15.97 -16.01
CA PRO A 575 -19.18 16.01 -17.46
C PRO A 575 -17.89 16.46 -18.16
N GLY A 576 -17.47 15.74 -19.20
CA GLY A 576 -16.21 15.91 -19.92
C GLY A 576 -15.04 15.04 -19.44
N SER A 577 -15.12 14.39 -18.27
CA SER A 577 -14.06 13.47 -17.83
C SER A 577 -13.92 12.28 -18.79
N MET A 578 -12.69 12.01 -19.23
CA MET A 578 -12.37 10.94 -20.20
C MET A 578 -12.27 9.59 -19.49
N VAL A 579 -13.28 8.72 -19.66
CA VAL A 579 -13.35 7.39 -19.03
C VAL A 579 -12.99 6.28 -20.01
N ALA A 580 -12.28 5.26 -19.55
CA ALA A 580 -11.88 4.12 -20.38
C ALA A 580 -13.06 3.16 -20.62
N LEU A 581 -13.32 2.88 -21.89
CA LEU A 581 -14.23 1.85 -22.36
C LEU A 581 -13.46 0.73 -23.04
N ARG A 582 -13.98 -0.49 -22.90
CA ARG A 582 -13.48 -1.69 -23.58
C ARG A 582 -14.38 -2.07 -24.74
N TYR A 583 -13.76 -2.52 -25.83
CA TYR A 583 -14.39 -3.23 -26.95
C TYR A 583 -15.16 -4.45 -26.45
N ALA A 584 -16.49 -4.43 -26.62
CA ALA A 584 -17.33 -5.59 -26.39
C ALA A 584 -18.31 -5.71 -27.56
N THR A 585 -18.04 -6.65 -28.47
CA THR A 585 -18.99 -7.09 -29.49
C THR A 585 -19.78 -8.27 -28.96
N SER A 586 -21.11 -8.19 -28.91
CA SER A 586 -21.94 -9.38 -28.70
C SER A 586 -23.33 -9.22 -29.31
N VAL A 587 -23.73 -10.11 -30.22
CA VAL A 587 -25.12 -10.63 -30.32
C VAL A 587 -25.11 -12.00 -31.02
N LEU A 588 -24.79 -13.11 -30.34
CA LEU A 588 -25.17 -14.45 -30.82
C LEU A 588 -25.30 -15.48 -29.69
N THR A 589 -26.11 -15.19 -28.66
CA THR A 589 -26.52 -16.21 -27.67
C THR A 589 -27.99 -16.16 -27.25
N SER A 590 -28.83 -15.29 -27.84
CA SER A 590 -30.29 -15.34 -27.60
C SER A 590 -31.03 -16.39 -28.44
N LEU A 591 -30.34 -17.19 -29.27
CA LEU A 591 -30.97 -18.29 -30.02
C LEU A 591 -30.86 -19.61 -29.24
N PRO A 592 -31.98 -20.25 -28.87
CA PRO A 592 -31.96 -21.51 -28.14
C PRO A 592 -31.27 -22.61 -28.96
N VAL A 593 -30.32 -23.30 -28.32
CA VAL A 593 -29.39 -24.31 -28.89
C VAL A 593 -30.10 -25.59 -29.41
N ASN A 594 -31.41 -25.69 -29.35
CA ASN A 594 -32.15 -26.89 -29.76
C ASN A 594 -32.76 -26.78 -31.16
N ARG A 595 -31.91 -26.98 -32.18
CA ARG A 595 -32.12 -27.82 -33.39
C ARG A 595 -30.96 -27.57 -34.36
N ARG A 596 -30.14 -28.60 -34.60
CA ARG A 596 -29.04 -28.63 -35.57
C ARG A 596 -29.44 -27.95 -36.89
N CYS A 597 -29.01 -26.69 -37.08
CA CYS A 597 -29.20 -25.99 -38.33
C CYS A 597 -28.00 -26.31 -39.23
N ARG A 598 -28.24 -27.02 -40.34
CA ARG A 598 -27.28 -27.37 -41.40
C ARG A 598 -26.40 -26.20 -41.90
N TYR A 599 -26.70 -24.96 -41.52
CA TYR A 599 -26.00 -23.74 -41.89
C TYR A 599 -24.69 -23.47 -41.11
N MET A 600 -24.59 -23.87 -39.83
CA MET A 600 -23.30 -23.80 -39.10
C MET A 600 -22.26 -24.77 -39.69
N GLY A 601 -22.73 -25.86 -40.30
CA GLY A 601 -21.88 -26.76 -41.09
C GLY A 601 -21.33 -26.11 -42.36
N LEU A 602 -22.05 -25.17 -42.97
CA LEU A 602 -21.60 -24.44 -44.16
C LEU A 602 -20.49 -23.43 -43.79
N CYS A 603 -20.64 -22.71 -42.68
CA CYS A 603 -19.61 -21.79 -42.17
C CYS A 603 -18.33 -22.53 -41.73
N ARG A 604 -18.45 -23.73 -41.16
CA ARG A 604 -17.28 -24.59 -40.85
C ARG A 604 -16.65 -25.21 -42.09
N ALA A 605 -17.44 -25.60 -43.10
CA ALA A 605 -16.94 -26.16 -44.35
C ALA A 605 -16.14 -25.14 -45.18
N LEU A 606 -16.49 -23.85 -45.11
CA LEU A 606 -15.76 -22.77 -45.77
C LEU A 606 -14.42 -22.41 -45.09
N ARG A 607 -14.27 -22.67 -43.78
CA ARG A 607 -12.98 -22.47 -43.07
C ARG A 607 -11.94 -23.55 -43.33
N GLY A 608 -12.34 -24.72 -43.86
CA GLY A 608 -11.49 -25.91 -43.93
C GLY A 608 -10.84 -26.21 -45.29
N ARG A 609 -11.01 -25.37 -46.33
CA ARG A 609 -10.48 -25.64 -47.68
C ARG A 609 -9.99 -24.37 -48.37
N ALA A 610 -8.82 -23.87 -47.98
CA ALA A 610 -7.89 -23.11 -48.83
C ALA A 610 -6.65 -22.75 -48.00
N ALA A 611 -5.62 -23.57 -48.13
CA ALA A 611 -4.24 -23.15 -47.95
C ALA A 611 -3.53 -23.53 -49.25
N PRO A 612 -2.90 -22.56 -49.94
CA PRO A 612 -1.66 -22.90 -50.62
C PRO A 612 -0.53 -21.92 -50.31
N VAL A 613 0.64 -22.55 -50.24
CA VAL A 613 2.02 -22.10 -50.26
C VAL A 613 2.27 -20.91 -51.20
N ILE A 614 3.08 -19.95 -50.74
CA ILE A 614 3.60 -18.78 -51.46
C ILE A 614 4.71 -19.25 -52.42
N ASP A 615 4.69 -18.81 -53.68
CA ASP A 615 5.78 -19.01 -54.65
C ASP A 615 6.13 -17.68 -55.36
N GLU A 616 7.41 -17.47 -55.69
CA GLU A 616 8.12 -16.17 -55.83
C GLU A 616 8.07 -15.46 -57.21
N ASP A 617 7.31 -15.92 -58.21
CA ASP A 617 7.50 -15.48 -59.62
C ASP A 617 6.45 -14.50 -60.21
N PHE A 618 6.29 -13.29 -59.67
CA PHE A 618 5.51 -12.23 -60.36
C PHE A 618 6.14 -10.82 -60.25
N ARG A 619 7.31 -10.64 -60.89
CA ARG A 619 7.84 -9.33 -61.31
C ARG A 619 7.98 -9.32 -62.83
N GLU A 620 7.05 -8.66 -63.53
CA GLU A 620 7.20 -8.02 -64.84
C GLU A 620 5.82 -7.87 -65.49
N PHE A 621 5.26 -6.66 -65.51
CA PHE A 621 4.48 -6.10 -66.62
C PHE A 621 4.16 -4.63 -66.29
N GLY A 622 4.78 -3.73 -67.04
CA GLY A 622 4.72 -2.29 -66.85
C GLY A 622 3.57 -1.60 -67.58
N ARG A 623 3.23 -0.42 -67.05
CA ARG A 623 2.70 0.81 -67.67
C ARG A 623 1.72 0.69 -68.85
N MET A 624 0.47 1.10 -68.59
CA MET A 624 -0.39 1.78 -69.56
C MET A 624 -1.00 3.01 -68.89
N ASP A 625 -0.82 4.18 -69.51
CA ASP A 625 -1.27 5.50 -69.02
C ASP A 625 -2.79 5.68 -69.16
N VAL A 626 -3.42 6.33 -68.18
CA VAL A 626 -4.82 6.79 -68.21
C VAL A 626 -4.83 8.30 -67.87
N PRO A 627 -5.56 9.17 -68.61
CA PRO A 627 -5.56 10.62 -68.36
C PRO A 627 -6.58 11.09 -67.32
N ASP A 628 -6.14 12.10 -66.55
CA ASP A 628 -6.81 13.16 -65.76
C ASP A 628 -8.02 12.86 -64.86
N MET A 629 -7.74 12.83 -63.55
CA MET A 629 -8.68 12.96 -62.41
C MET A 629 -8.14 14.00 -61.41
N ASP A 630 -8.08 15.26 -61.84
CA ASP A 630 -7.78 16.40 -60.97
C ASP A 630 -9.08 16.94 -60.35
N SER A 631 -9.42 16.54 -59.12
CA SER A 631 -10.22 17.36 -58.16
C SER A 631 -10.54 16.71 -56.80
N VAL A 632 -9.81 15.68 -56.35
CA VAL A 632 -9.90 15.19 -54.97
C VAL A 632 -8.65 15.59 -54.18
N VAL A 633 -8.80 16.51 -53.24
CA VAL A 633 -7.71 16.97 -52.35
C VAL A 633 -7.60 16.02 -51.16
N ILE A 634 -6.56 15.17 -51.16
CA ILE A 634 -6.17 14.31 -50.03
C ILE A 634 -5.07 15.02 -49.21
N PRO A 635 -5.15 15.07 -47.85
CA PRO A 635 -4.11 15.66 -47.00
C PRO A 635 -2.75 14.95 -47.07
N ARG A 636 -1.67 15.75 -47.08
CA ARG A 636 -0.30 15.45 -47.51
C ARG A 636 0.59 14.53 -46.63
N TRP A 637 0.08 13.88 -45.59
CA TRP A 637 0.90 12.93 -44.80
C TRP A 637 0.82 11.49 -45.31
N ILE A 638 -0.03 11.23 -46.31
CA ILE A 638 0.09 10.06 -47.18
C ILE A 638 1.09 10.42 -48.28
N GLY A 639 2.35 10.06 -48.05
CA GLY A 639 3.42 10.23 -49.03
C GLY A 639 4.61 9.33 -48.71
N SER A 640 4.52 8.06 -49.10
CA SER A 640 5.59 7.31 -49.82
C SER A 640 5.38 5.79 -49.74
N ALA A 641 5.19 5.19 -50.93
CA ALA A 641 5.49 3.81 -51.31
C ALA A 641 4.84 2.63 -50.54
N GLY A 642 3.77 2.07 -51.12
CA GLY A 642 3.23 0.74 -50.81
C GLY A 642 1.82 0.59 -51.39
N SER A 643 1.69 -0.10 -52.51
CA SER A 643 0.58 0.01 -53.48
C SER A 643 -0.85 -0.13 -52.92
N VAL A 644 -1.78 0.58 -53.58
CA VAL A 644 -3.26 0.41 -53.58
C VAL A 644 -3.74 -1.05 -53.70
N ARG A 645 -2.84 -1.99 -54.04
CA ARG A 645 -3.06 -3.43 -54.06
C ARG A 645 -3.19 -4.04 -52.65
N ASP A 646 -2.59 -3.47 -51.62
CA ASP A 646 -2.66 -3.99 -50.23
C ASP A 646 -3.97 -3.59 -49.53
N PHE A 647 -4.50 -2.40 -49.86
CA PHE A 647 -5.84 -1.94 -49.48
C PHE A 647 -6.96 -2.80 -50.10
N VAL A 648 -6.69 -3.45 -51.24
CA VAL A 648 -7.60 -4.36 -51.94
C VAL A 648 -7.31 -5.83 -51.63
N ALA A 649 -6.10 -6.18 -51.20
CA ALA A 649 -5.70 -7.56 -50.85
C ALA A 649 -6.14 -7.99 -49.43
N GLY A 650 -6.28 -7.04 -48.48
CA GLY A 650 -6.84 -7.32 -47.15
C GLY A 650 -8.34 -7.66 -47.13
N LEU A 651 -9.04 -7.39 -48.24
CA LEU A 651 -10.48 -7.63 -48.42
C LEU A 651 -10.88 -9.13 -48.48
N PHE A 652 -9.91 -10.07 -48.42
CA PHE A 652 -10.08 -11.44 -48.93
C PHE A 652 -9.77 -12.61 -47.98
N CYS A 653 -9.62 -12.39 -46.66
CA CYS A 653 -9.58 -13.52 -45.71
C CYS A 653 -10.91 -13.72 -44.96
N GLY A 654 -11.96 -14.05 -45.73
CA GLY A 654 -13.03 -14.93 -45.24
C GLY A 654 -14.28 -14.30 -44.64
N LEU A 655 -14.97 -13.43 -45.40
CA LEU A 655 -16.44 -13.19 -45.46
C LEU A 655 -16.69 -11.71 -45.85
N GLY A 656 -16.40 -11.33 -47.10
CA GLY A 656 -16.36 -9.94 -47.56
C GLY A 656 -17.57 -9.09 -47.14
N VAL A 657 -17.33 -8.05 -46.33
CA VAL A 657 -18.28 -6.98 -46.03
C VAL A 657 -17.51 -5.68 -46.17
N GLY A 658 -17.85 -4.87 -47.17
CA GLY A 658 -17.40 -3.50 -47.31
C GLY A 658 -18.43 -2.52 -46.72
N ILE A 659 -17.97 -1.54 -45.95
CA ILE A 659 -18.80 -0.42 -45.49
C ILE A 659 -18.25 0.83 -46.18
N GLY A 660 -19.06 1.47 -47.04
CA GLY A 660 -18.66 2.68 -47.76
C GLY A 660 -19.56 3.87 -47.40
N LEU A 661 -18.94 5.02 -47.14
CA LEU A 661 -19.63 6.31 -46.98
C LEU A 661 -19.54 7.08 -48.31
N ARG A 662 -20.70 7.43 -48.91
CA ARG A 662 -20.76 8.45 -49.99
C ARG A 662 -21.12 9.80 -49.39
N GLU A 663 -20.62 10.89 -49.98
CA GLU A 663 -20.77 12.31 -49.58
C GLU A 663 -22.21 12.85 -49.42
N THR A 664 -23.23 12.00 -49.54
CA THR A 664 -24.65 12.40 -49.51
C THR A 664 -25.40 11.74 -48.36
N ASP A 665 -24.87 11.72 -47.13
CA ASP A 665 -25.54 11.21 -45.90
C ASP A 665 -26.29 9.87 -46.06
N ARG A 666 -25.85 9.03 -47.01
CA ARG A 666 -26.51 7.78 -47.39
C ARG A 666 -25.55 6.64 -47.09
N TYR A 667 -25.86 5.88 -46.04
CA TYR A 667 -25.14 4.68 -45.65
C TYR A 667 -25.39 3.55 -46.66
N GLU A 668 -24.34 3.03 -47.30
CA GLU A 668 -24.39 1.78 -48.06
C GLU A 668 -23.37 0.78 -47.50
N VAL A 669 -23.89 -0.33 -46.97
CA VAL A 669 -23.08 -1.49 -46.61
C VAL A 669 -23.20 -2.49 -47.76
N SER A 670 -22.08 -2.82 -48.39
CA SER A 670 -21.94 -3.78 -49.49
C SER A 670 -21.36 -5.10 -48.96
N GLY A 671 -22.20 -6.11 -48.76
CA GLY A 671 -21.78 -7.44 -48.31
C GLY A 671 -21.18 -8.39 -49.37
N LEU A 672 -21.04 -9.65 -48.99
CA LEU A 672 -20.30 -10.78 -49.62
C LEU A 672 -20.26 -10.89 -51.16
N PHE A 673 -19.04 -10.87 -51.71
CA PHE A 673 -18.71 -11.02 -53.13
C PHE A 673 -18.65 -12.49 -53.60
N PHE A 674 -19.12 -12.79 -54.82
CA PHE A 674 -18.97 -14.10 -55.47
C PHE A 674 -18.66 -13.96 -56.98
N PRO A 675 -17.62 -14.61 -57.51
CA PRO A 675 -17.38 -14.67 -58.96
C PRO A 675 -18.29 -15.69 -59.65
N LYS A 676 -18.58 -15.46 -60.94
CA LYS A 676 -19.49 -16.26 -61.76
C LYS A 676 -18.84 -17.61 -62.11
N ASP A 677 -19.53 -18.70 -61.81
CA ASP A 677 -19.20 -20.05 -62.26
C ASP A 677 -20.43 -20.65 -62.97
N LYS A 678 -20.26 -21.70 -63.79
CA LYS A 678 -21.29 -22.22 -64.74
C LYS A 678 -22.67 -22.59 -64.14
N ASP A 679 -22.81 -22.63 -62.81
CA ASP A 679 -24.07 -22.91 -62.04
C ASP A 679 -24.66 -21.66 -61.31
N TRP A 680 -24.48 -20.47 -61.86
CA TRP A 680 -24.91 -19.19 -61.25
C TRP A 680 -26.41 -19.12 -60.88
N THR A 681 -27.29 -19.64 -61.73
CA THR A 681 -28.75 -19.61 -61.53
C THR A 681 -29.22 -20.46 -60.36
N HIS A 682 -28.58 -21.62 -60.14
CA HIS A 682 -28.90 -22.53 -59.04
C HIS A 682 -28.41 -21.99 -57.68
N ARG A 683 -27.25 -21.28 -57.68
CA ARG A 683 -26.73 -20.61 -56.48
C ARG A 683 -27.53 -19.36 -56.11
N LEU A 684 -27.96 -18.54 -57.08
CA LEU A 684 -28.77 -17.34 -56.82
C LEU A 684 -30.10 -17.68 -56.11
N ALA A 685 -30.76 -18.78 -56.50
CA ALA A 685 -31.97 -19.27 -55.84
C ALA A 685 -31.72 -19.72 -54.38
N ALA A 686 -30.60 -20.42 -54.14
CA ALA A 686 -30.19 -20.82 -52.79
C ALA A 686 -29.85 -19.61 -51.90
N TRP A 687 -29.21 -18.58 -52.45
CA TRP A 687 -28.90 -17.34 -51.74
C TRP A 687 -30.14 -16.51 -51.41
N ARG A 688 -31.10 -16.40 -52.35
CA ARG A 688 -32.40 -15.78 -52.06
C ARG A 688 -33.13 -16.52 -50.94
N ALA A 689 -33.11 -17.85 -50.93
CA ALA A 689 -33.67 -18.66 -49.86
C ALA A 689 -32.92 -18.46 -48.51
N PHE A 690 -31.60 -18.31 -48.54
CA PHE A 690 -30.78 -18.01 -47.37
C PHE A 690 -31.10 -16.63 -46.77
N VAL A 691 -31.24 -15.59 -47.60
CA VAL A 691 -31.60 -14.23 -47.16
C VAL A 691 -32.99 -14.18 -46.54
N VAL A 692 -33.97 -14.86 -47.14
CA VAL A 692 -35.32 -15.00 -46.56
C VAL A 692 -35.26 -15.69 -45.19
N LYS A 693 -34.38 -16.69 -45.04
CA LYS A 693 -34.20 -17.42 -43.78
C LYS A 693 -33.50 -16.56 -42.71
N ILE A 694 -32.48 -15.78 -43.08
CA ILE A 694 -31.83 -14.81 -42.19
C ILE A 694 -32.83 -13.75 -41.72
N ARG A 695 -33.62 -13.17 -42.62
CA ARG A 695 -34.68 -12.20 -42.26
C ARG A 695 -35.64 -12.78 -41.23
N ARG A 696 -36.05 -14.04 -41.41
CA ARG A 696 -37.01 -14.71 -40.54
C ARG A 696 -36.43 -15.10 -39.17
N VAL A 697 -35.15 -15.52 -39.12
CA VAL A 697 -34.52 -16.03 -37.89
C VAL A 697 -33.90 -14.92 -37.05
N LEU A 698 -33.24 -13.96 -37.68
CA LEU A 698 -32.49 -12.91 -36.99
C LEU A 698 -33.24 -11.57 -36.96
N GLY A 699 -34.36 -11.45 -37.68
CA GLY A 699 -35.14 -10.20 -37.72
C GLY A 699 -34.39 -9.01 -38.32
N LEU A 700 -33.32 -9.25 -39.09
CA LEU A 700 -32.58 -8.23 -39.82
C LEU A 700 -33.20 -8.04 -41.20
N GLY A 701 -33.56 -6.82 -41.57
CA GLY A 701 -33.85 -6.48 -42.96
C GLY A 701 -32.54 -6.46 -43.75
N ILE A 702 -32.34 -7.39 -44.67
CA ILE A 702 -31.14 -7.47 -45.53
C ILE A 702 -31.59 -7.83 -46.93
N ASP A 703 -31.28 -7.01 -47.94
CA ASP A 703 -31.54 -7.25 -49.36
C ASP A 703 -30.34 -7.94 -50.04
N LEU A 704 -30.63 -8.76 -51.04
CA LEU A 704 -29.62 -9.30 -51.94
C LEU A 704 -29.62 -8.41 -53.19
N VAL A 705 -28.56 -7.63 -53.37
CA VAL A 705 -28.39 -6.73 -54.50
C VAL A 705 -27.49 -7.42 -55.52
N SER A 706 -27.88 -7.40 -56.80
CA SER A 706 -27.07 -7.92 -57.91
C SER A 706 -26.76 -6.79 -58.88
N ASP A 707 -25.48 -6.56 -59.14
CA ASP A 707 -25.05 -5.69 -60.23
C ASP A 707 -25.02 -6.49 -61.55
N ARG A 708 -25.64 -5.94 -62.60
CA ARG A 708 -25.68 -6.55 -63.93
C ARG A 708 -24.45 -6.22 -64.76
N GLU A 709 -23.75 -5.13 -64.48
CA GLU A 709 -22.60 -4.66 -65.28
C GLU A 709 -21.28 -5.22 -64.74
N GLU A 710 -21.12 -5.35 -63.43
CA GLU A 710 -19.88 -5.85 -62.80
C GLU A 710 -19.92 -7.34 -62.38
N GLU A 711 -21.01 -8.06 -62.66
CA GLU A 711 -21.19 -9.47 -62.30
C GLU A 711 -21.05 -9.77 -60.79
N ARG A 712 -21.58 -8.90 -59.93
CA ARG A 712 -21.43 -8.96 -58.46
C ARG A 712 -22.77 -9.19 -57.74
N LEU A 713 -22.74 -9.97 -56.65
CA LEU A 713 -23.83 -10.10 -55.66
C LEU A 713 -23.34 -9.57 -54.32
N TRP A 714 -24.19 -8.89 -53.56
CA TRP A 714 -23.90 -8.54 -52.17
C TRP A 714 -25.15 -8.47 -51.28
N LEU A 715 -24.92 -8.61 -49.97
CA LEU A 715 -25.94 -8.41 -48.94
C LEU A 715 -25.93 -6.96 -48.46
N SER A 716 -27.05 -6.26 -48.57
CA SER A 716 -27.20 -4.90 -48.08
C SER A 716 -28.21 -4.86 -46.93
N PRO A 717 -27.81 -4.58 -45.67
CA PRO A 717 -28.77 -4.34 -44.61
C PRO A 717 -29.67 -3.14 -44.95
N HIS A 718 -30.95 -3.25 -44.61
CA HIS A 718 -31.91 -2.17 -44.72
C HIS A 718 -31.39 -0.96 -43.96
N ARG A 719 -31.48 0.23 -44.58
CA ARG A 719 -30.88 1.51 -44.18
C ARG A 719 -31.41 2.12 -42.87
N THR A 720 -32.00 1.31 -41.99
CA THR A 720 -32.33 1.74 -40.64
C THR A 720 -31.11 1.55 -39.75
N ARG A 721 -30.74 2.59 -39.01
CA ARG A 721 -29.64 2.59 -38.03
C ARG A 721 -29.66 1.39 -37.10
N LYS A 722 -30.85 1.02 -36.60
CA LYS A 722 -31.06 -0.18 -35.76
C LYS A 722 -30.64 -1.49 -36.45
N ASN A 723 -30.90 -1.64 -37.75
CA ASN A 723 -30.45 -2.81 -38.50
C ASN A 723 -28.96 -2.76 -38.82
N MET A 724 -28.37 -1.57 -39.01
CA MET A 724 -26.93 -1.42 -39.20
C MET A 724 -26.15 -1.77 -37.94
N CYS A 725 -26.55 -1.26 -36.76
CA CYS A 725 -25.93 -1.64 -35.48
C CYS A 725 -26.03 -3.16 -35.26
N ARG A 726 -27.22 -3.76 -35.51
CA ARG A 726 -27.39 -5.21 -35.42
C ARG A 726 -26.51 -5.96 -36.42
N PHE A 727 -26.38 -5.47 -37.65
CA PHE A 727 -25.54 -6.09 -38.67
C PHE A 727 -24.06 -6.07 -38.27
N ILE A 728 -23.57 -4.93 -37.77
CA ILE A 728 -22.20 -4.79 -37.26
C ILE A 728 -21.98 -5.68 -36.03
N ASP A 729 -22.94 -5.74 -35.12
CA ASP A 729 -22.87 -6.60 -33.93
C ASP A 729 -22.86 -8.11 -34.26
N LEU A 730 -23.40 -8.50 -35.42
CA LEU A 730 -23.49 -9.88 -35.87
C LEU A 730 -22.34 -10.33 -36.77
N PHE A 731 -21.80 -9.42 -37.59
CA PHE A 731 -20.83 -9.75 -38.64
C PHE A 731 -19.50 -8.99 -38.53
N GLY A 732 -19.41 -7.94 -37.71
CA GLY A 732 -18.23 -7.08 -37.57
C GLY A 732 -17.09 -7.63 -36.72
N SER A 733 -17.20 -8.85 -36.19
CA SER A 733 -16.25 -9.45 -35.24
C SER A 733 -15.29 -10.48 -35.84
N CYS A 734 -15.14 -10.53 -37.17
CA CYS A 734 -14.31 -11.52 -37.86
C CYS A 734 -12.96 -10.95 -38.35
N TYR A 735 -12.37 -10.02 -37.61
CA TYR A 735 -11.07 -9.45 -37.95
C TYR A 735 -10.00 -9.99 -36.99
N ASP A 736 -8.92 -10.55 -37.55
CA ASP A 736 -7.72 -10.92 -36.78
C ASP A 736 -6.80 -9.71 -36.52
N ASP A 737 -7.15 -8.54 -37.09
CA ASP A 737 -6.41 -7.28 -36.97
C ASP A 737 -7.03 -6.37 -35.87
N PRO A 738 -6.28 -6.04 -34.80
CA PRO A 738 -6.74 -5.16 -33.73
C PRO A 738 -7.12 -3.75 -34.20
N GLU A 739 -6.50 -3.25 -35.26
CA GLU A 739 -6.74 -1.89 -35.76
C GLU A 739 -8.11 -1.79 -36.43
N MET A 740 -8.47 -2.79 -37.24
CA MET A 740 -9.81 -2.88 -37.84
C MET A 740 -10.89 -3.17 -36.79
N GLU A 741 -10.61 -4.01 -35.80
CA GLU A 741 -11.54 -4.28 -34.70
C GLU A 741 -11.88 -3.00 -33.92
N ARG A 742 -10.88 -2.14 -33.70
CA ARG A 742 -11.04 -0.80 -33.12
C ARG A 742 -11.94 0.09 -33.98
N GLU A 743 -11.67 0.21 -35.28
CA GLU A 743 -12.44 1.08 -36.17
C GLU A 743 -13.92 0.66 -36.25
N VAL A 744 -14.18 -0.64 -36.35
CA VAL A 744 -15.55 -1.19 -36.38
C VAL A 744 -16.27 -0.90 -35.06
N PHE A 745 -15.60 -0.99 -33.92
CA PHE A 745 -16.20 -0.63 -32.64
C PHE A 745 -16.50 0.86 -32.53
N VAL A 746 -15.55 1.73 -32.90
CA VAL A 746 -15.73 3.19 -32.86
C VAL A 746 -16.92 3.59 -33.73
N PHE A 747 -17.03 2.99 -34.92
CA PHE A 747 -18.17 3.19 -35.80
C PHE A 747 -19.49 2.67 -35.21
N ALA A 748 -19.47 1.52 -34.53
CA ALA A 748 -20.66 1.00 -33.83
C ALA A 748 -21.10 1.92 -32.68
N GLU A 749 -20.16 2.46 -31.90
CA GLU A 749 -20.44 3.41 -30.82
C GLU A 749 -20.97 4.74 -31.35
N TYR A 750 -20.45 5.24 -32.47
CA TYR A 750 -21.01 6.39 -33.19
C TYR A 750 -22.44 6.11 -33.66
N LEU A 751 -22.69 4.93 -34.23
CA LEU A 751 -24.04 4.52 -34.59
C LEU A 751 -24.92 4.27 -33.37
N ARG A 752 -24.42 4.28 -32.13
CA ARG A 752 -25.23 4.21 -30.88
C ARG A 752 -25.42 5.57 -30.20
N SER A 753 -24.48 6.51 -30.35
CA SER A 753 -24.50 7.83 -29.69
C SER A 753 -25.73 8.67 -30.01
N GLU A 754 -26.31 8.48 -31.20
CA GLU A 754 -27.35 9.36 -31.76
C GLU A 754 -26.88 10.79 -31.95
N SER A 755 -25.56 10.99 -31.95
CA SER A 755 -24.96 12.29 -32.20
C SER A 755 -25.27 12.73 -33.62
N GLY A 756 -25.86 13.92 -33.78
CA GLY A 756 -25.96 14.60 -35.07
C GLY A 756 -24.64 15.23 -35.55
N VAL A 757 -23.53 14.88 -34.89
CA VAL A 757 -22.17 15.36 -35.18
C VAL A 757 -21.56 14.47 -36.27
N PRO A 758 -20.86 15.01 -37.27
CA PRO A 758 -20.15 14.21 -38.28
C PRO A 758 -19.19 13.20 -37.66
N PHE A 759 -19.01 12.04 -38.29
CA PHE A 759 -18.16 10.95 -37.77
C PHE A 759 -16.71 11.40 -37.51
N SER A 760 -16.14 12.23 -38.38
CA SER A 760 -14.77 12.76 -38.22
C SER A 760 -14.62 13.62 -36.96
N GLU A 761 -15.53 14.56 -36.72
CA GLU A 761 -15.54 15.41 -35.52
C GLU A 761 -15.84 14.59 -34.26
N TRP A 762 -16.66 13.54 -34.37
CA TRP A 762 -16.94 12.64 -33.26
C TRP A 762 -15.72 11.82 -32.87
N THR A 763 -14.94 11.33 -33.85
CA THR A 763 -13.70 10.57 -33.59
C THR A 763 -12.59 11.42 -32.97
N GLU A 764 -12.54 12.72 -33.24
CA GLU A 764 -11.59 13.66 -32.62
C GLU A 764 -11.83 13.83 -31.10
N SER A 765 -13.04 13.54 -30.63
CA SER A 765 -13.37 13.59 -29.20
C SER A 765 -12.92 12.36 -28.40
N LEU A 766 -12.37 11.34 -29.08
CA LEU A 766 -11.91 10.09 -28.46
C LEU A 766 -10.39 10.06 -28.36
N VAL A 767 -9.87 9.49 -27.27
CA VAL A 767 -8.42 9.28 -27.10
C VAL A 767 -8.13 7.79 -27.07
N TYR A 768 -7.14 7.37 -27.86
CA TYR A 768 -6.76 5.97 -28.03
C TYR A 768 -5.45 5.68 -27.31
N TYR A 769 -5.38 4.52 -26.65
CA TYR A 769 -4.18 4.09 -25.93
C TYR A 769 -3.85 2.62 -26.21
N HIS A 770 -2.60 2.34 -26.61
CA HIS A 770 -2.04 1.00 -26.93
C HIS A 770 -2.93 0.13 -27.84
N ASP A 771 -3.67 0.76 -28.76
CA ASP A 771 -4.64 0.12 -29.69
C ASP A 771 -5.79 -0.68 -29.05
N ARG A 772 -5.83 -0.78 -27.70
CA ARG A 772 -6.72 -1.67 -26.95
C ARG A 772 -7.66 -0.97 -25.97
N LEU A 773 -7.47 0.33 -25.73
CA LEU A 773 -8.34 1.14 -24.87
C LEU A 773 -8.83 2.39 -25.62
N VAL A 774 -10.13 2.66 -25.52
CA VAL A 774 -10.75 3.90 -26.00
C VAL A 774 -11.20 4.69 -24.79
N PHE A 775 -10.72 5.92 -24.67
CA PHE A 775 -11.20 6.87 -23.69
C PHE A 775 -12.24 7.77 -24.31
N MET A 776 -13.37 7.88 -23.63
CA MET A 776 -14.54 8.60 -24.11
C MET A 776 -15.02 9.59 -23.04
N PRO A 777 -15.45 10.81 -23.42
CA PRO A 777 -15.93 11.77 -22.44
C PRO A 777 -17.29 11.37 -21.86
N LEU A 778 -17.48 11.66 -20.57
CA LEU A 778 -18.78 11.60 -19.92
C LEU A 778 -19.66 12.76 -20.37
N GLU A 779 -20.87 12.46 -20.84
CA GLU A 779 -21.89 13.46 -21.17
C GLU A 779 -22.59 13.93 -19.90
N THR A 780 -22.99 13.01 -19.01
CA THR A 780 -23.71 13.34 -17.78
C THR A 780 -23.23 12.53 -16.57
N VAL A 781 -23.25 13.19 -15.41
CA VAL A 781 -22.99 12.60 -14.09
C VAL A 781 -24.11 13.03 -13.15
N VAL A 782 -25.09 12.15 -12.92
CA VAL A 782 -26.35 12.50 -12.22
C VAL A 782 -26.51 11.69 -10.93
N PRO A 783 -26.85 12.31 -9.78
CA PRO A 783 -27.15 11.58 -8.57
C PRO A 783 -28.50 10.82 -8.70
N LEU A 784 -28.53 9.58 -8.26
CA LEU A 784 -29.68 8.66 -8.32
C LEU A 784 -30.18 8.28 -6.92
N PRO A 785 -31.44 7.82 -6.78
CA PRO A 785 -31.94 7.24 -5.54
C PRO A 785 -31.13 6.00 -5.15
N VAL A 786 -30.94 5.81 -3.85
CA VAL A 786 -30.10 4.73 -3.31
C VAL A 786 -30.79 3.38 -3.45
N GLU A 787 -30.10 2.41 -4.06
CA GLU A 787 -30.49 1.01 -4.16
C GLU A 787 -29.30 0.08 -3.81
N PRO A 788 -29.53 -1.22 -3.56
CA PRO A 788 -28.44 -2.16 -3.25
C PRO A 788 -27.44 -2.27 -4.41
N THR A 789 -26.16 -2.18 -4.06
CA THR A 789 -25.04 -2.31 -4.99
C THR A 789 -24.24 -3.59 -4.73
N PHE A 790 -23.58 -4.10 -5.73
CA PHE A 790 -22.84 -5.34 -5.78
C PHE A 790 -21.38 -5.02 -6.11
N ASP A 791 -20.48 -5.84 -5.61
CA ASP A 791 -19.08 -5.80 -5.94
C ASP A 791 -18.59 -7.20 -6.25
N LEU A 792 -17.68 -7.31 -7.20
CA LEU A 792 -17.14 -8.55 -7.71
C LEU A 792 -15.64 -8.59 -7.44
N THR A 793 -15.17 -9.67 -6.83
CA THR A 793 -13.75 -9.93 -6.60
C THR A 793 -13.28 -11.01 -7.57
N THR A 794 -12.25 -10.72 -8.36
CA THR A 794 -11.61 -11.67 -9.28
C THR A 794 -10.45 -12.40 -8.61
N VAL A 795 -10.00 -13.52 -9.20
CA VAL A 795 -8.81 -14.27 -8.77
C VAL A 795 -7.51 -13.58 -9.20
N SER A 796 -7.54 -12.79 -10.29
CA SER A 796 -6.36 -12.13 -10.85
C SER A 796 -5.95 -10.94 -9.98
N GLU A 797 -4.66 -10.64 -10.00
CA GLU A 797 -4.09 -9.50 -9.27
C GLU A 797 -4.63 -8.17 -9.79
N ASN A 798 -5.09 -8.14 -11.05
CA ASN A 798 -5.59 -6.93 -11.70
C ASN A 798 -6.88 -6.36 -11.09
N HIS A 799 -7.72 -7.19 -10.46
CA HIS A 799 -8.94 -6.77 -9.76
C HIS A 799 -9.84 -5.74 -10.49
N ASN A 800 -9.73 -5.69 -11.81
CA ASN A 800 -10.57 -4.90 -12.69
C ASN A 800 -11.42 -5.81 -13.56
N TYR A 801 -12.55 -5.31 -13.99
CA TYR A 801 -13.47 -6.02 -14.87
C TYR A 801 -14.30 -5.00 -15.65
N VAL A 802 -14.94 -5.49 -16.70
CA VAL A 802 -15.70 -4.66 -17.63
C VAL A 802 -17.17 -4.76 -17.28
N ALA A 803 -17.75 -3.61 -16.94
CA ALA A 803 -19.12 -3.46 -16.48
C ALA A 803 -19.86 -2.48 -17.40
N ASN A 804 -20.89 -2.93 -18.12
CA ASN A 804 -21.57 -2.16 -19.18
C ASN A 804 -20.60 -1.51 -20.21
N GLY A 805 -19.42 -2.10 -20.41
CA GLY A 805 -18.35 -1.57 -21.27
C GLY A 805 -17.34 -0.66 -20.56
N PHE A 806 -17.61 -0.20 -19.33
CA PHE A 806 -16.65 0.58 -18.54
C PHE A 806 -15.60 -0.33 -17.91
N LEU A 807 -14.34 0.09 -17.95
CA LEU A 807 -13.30 -0.56 -17.17
C LEU A 807 -13.32 -0.04 -15.73
N THR A 808 -13.60 -0.92 -14.77
CA THR A 808 -13.76 -0.56 -13.36
C THR A 808 -12.91 -1.43 -12.43
N HIS A 809 -12.66 -0.99 -11.18
CA HIS A 809 -11.78 -1.68 -10.24
C HIS A 809 -12.42 -1.93 -8.86
N ASN A 810 -12.03 -3.02 -8.20
CA ASN A 810 -12.45 -3.35 -6.83
C ASN A 810 -11.45 -2.82 -5.78
N SER A 811 -11.88 -1.94 -4.86
CA SER A 811 -11.01 -1.49 -3.76
C SER A 811 -11.64 -1.67 -2.37
N ALA A 812 -11.72 -2.90 -1.87
CA ALA A 812 -11.89 -3.16 -0.43
C ALA A 812 -10.53 -3.35 0.28
N GLY A 813 -10.44 -3.05 1.59
CA GLY A 813 -9.37 -3.54 2.49
C GLY A 813 -8.13 -2.65 2.74
N ILE A 814 -8.09 -1.39 2.27
CA ILE A 814 -6.93 -0.48 2.46
C ILE A 814 -6.91 0.16 3.86
N VAL A 815 -8.09 0.34 4.45
CA VAL A 815 -8.27 0.98 5.76
C VAL A 815 -8.70 -0.08 6.76
N LYS A 816 -7.99 -0.15 7.87
CA LYS A 816 -8.21 -1.08 8.98
C LYS A 816 -8.50 -0.29 10.26
N ASN A 817 -9.08 -0.93 11.28
CA ASN A 817 -9.30 -0.33 12.60
C ASN A 817 -8.81 -1.26 13.70
N MET A 818 -8.21 -0.70 14.74
CA MET A 818 -7.79 -1.47 15.92
C MET A 818 -9.00 -1.99 16.71
N THR A 819 -8.89 -3.18 17.29
CA THR A 819 -9.87 -3.71 18.28
C THR A 819 -9.86 -2.87 19.54
N LEU A 820 -10.90 -2.97 20.38
CA LEU A 820 -11.07 -2.13 21.57
C LEU A 820 -9.91 -2.20 22.57
N THR A 821 -9.32 -3.37 22.77
CA THR A 821 -8.26 -3.59 23.78
C THR A 821 -6.85 -3.41 23.26
N THR A 822 -6.66 -3.30 21.93
CA THR A 822 -5.33 -3.08 21.34
C THR A 822 -4.71 -1.78 21.83
N ARG A 823 -3.48 -1.90 22.32
CA ARG A 823 -2.57 -0.81 22.65
C ARG A 823 -1.34 -0.89 21.77
N LEU A 824 -0.62 0.23 21.68
CA LEU A 824 0.66 0.29 20.98
C LEU A 824 1.80 0.51 21.96
N THR A 825 2.91 -0.16 21.74
CA THR A 825 4.11 0.01 22.55
C THR A 825 4.76 1.36 22.27
N THR A 826 5.28 2.01 23.31
CA THR A 826 6.27 3.07 23.23
C THR A 826 7.68 2.47 23.30
N LYS A 827 8.69 3.15 22.76
CA LYS A 827 10.07 2.65 22.74
C LYS A 827 10.59 2.54 24.17
N LEU A 828 11.10 1.37 24.55
CA LEU A 828 11.80 1.18 25.82
C LEU A 828 13.29 1.46 25.66
N ASN A 829 13.97 1.75 26.78
CA ASN A 829 15.42 1.95 26.78
C ASN A 829 16.14 0.61 26.61
N SER A 830 16.69 0.35 25.42
CA SER A 830 17.42 -0.88 25.09
C SER A 830 18.68 -1.09 25.94
N VAL A 831 19.33 -0.01 26.38
CA VAL A 831 20.53 -0.08 27.25
C VAL A 831 20.16 -0.67 28.61
N PHE A 832 19.05 -0.23 29.21
CA PHE A 832 18.56 -0.78 30.46
C PHE A 832 18.24 -2.28 30.34
N ILE A 833 17.62 -2.68 29.23
CA ILE A 833 17.32 -4.09 28.96
C ILE A 833 18.61 -4.91 28.84
N ARG A 834 19.59 -4.42 28.08
CA ARG A 834 20.89 -5.11 27.93
C ARG A 834 21.60 -5.30 29.27
N ILE A 835 21.68 -4.26 30.09
CA ILE A 835 22.28 -4.35 31.44
C ILE A 835 21.54 -5.38 32.30
N THR A 836 20.21 -5.39 32.26
CA THR A 836 19.42 -6.36 33.03
C THR A 836 19.64 -7.80 32.54
N LEU A 837 19.85 -8.01 31.24
CA LEU A 837 20.15 -9.32 30.67
C LEU A 837 21.56 -9.80 31.06
N GLU A 838 22.52 -8.91 31.27
CA GLU A 838 23.88 -9.25 31.74
C GLU A 838 23.88 -9.90 33.14
N GLU A 839 22.85 -9.65 33.95
CA GLU A 839 22.70 -10.28 35.27
C GLU A 839 22.29 -11.76 35.19
N ILE A 840 21.76 -12.22 34.05
CA ILE A 840 21.23 -13.57 33.89
C ILE A 840 22.38 -14.51 33.52
N ARG A 841 22.80 -15.36 34.47
CA ARG A 841 23.95 -16.27 34.31
C ARG A 841 23.84 -17.27 33.14
N SER A 842 22.63 -17.63 32.73
CA SER A 842 22.38 -18.54 31.61
C SER A 842 22.52 -17.87 30.24
N LEU A 843 22.68 -16.53 30.22
CA LEU A 843 22.99 -15.74 29.03
C LEU A 843 24.50 -15.48 28.95
N ILE A 844 25.03 -15.65 27.73
CA ILE A 844 26.38 -15.25 27.36
C ILE A 844 26.23 -14.10 26.38
N LEU A 845 26.45 -12.89 26.87
CA LEU A 845 26.41 -11.69 26.06
C LEU A 845 27.80 -11.35 25.55
N GLY A 846 27.87 -10.87 24.29
CA GLY A 846 29.13 -10.62 23.61
C GLY A 846 29.65 -11.81 22.81
N PHE A 847 30.79 -11.61 22.15
CA PHE A 847 31.37 -12.52 21.16
C PHE A 847 32.81 -12.95 21.48
N GLU A 848 33.27 -12.68 22.70
CA GLU A 848 34.67 -12.90 23.11
C GLU A 848 35.00 -14.39 23.31
N ASP A 849 34.07 -15.17 23.86
CA ASP A 849 34.26 -16.60 24.18
C ASP A 849 33.50 -17.52 23.20
N ARG A 850 34.17 -17.82 22.07
CA ARG A 850 33.58 -18.54 20.93
C ARG A 850 33.20 -19.99 21.23
N GLU A 851 34.04 -20.72 21.97
CA GLU A 851 33.77 -22.13 22.31
C GLU A 851 32.51 -22.24 23.16
N ARG A 852 32.34 -21.31 24.10
CA ARG A 852 31.18 -21.25 24.97
C ARG A 852 29.90 -20.87 24.22
N LEU A 853 30.00 -20.00 23.20
CA LEU A 853 28.90 -19.67 22.30
C LEU A 853 28.48 -20.86 21.42
N ALA A 854 29.44 -21.65 20.93
CA ALA A 854 29.17 -22.84 20.14
C ALA A 854 28.44 -23.93 20.94
N GLY A 855 28.69 -24.01 22.26
CA GLY A 855 27.99 -24.91 23.17
C GLY A 855 26.57 -24.47 23.54
N CYS A 856 26.15 -23.25 23.19
CA CYS A 856 24.84 -22.71 23.54
C CYS A 856 23.73 -23.13 22.57
N ARG A 857 22.55 -23.45 23.12
CA ARG A 857 21.39 -23.85 22.33
C ARG A 857 20.74 -22.69 21.62
N TYR A 858 20.57 -21.50 22.21
CA TYR A 858 19.79 -20.43 21.58
C TYR A 858 20.65 -19.22 21.21
N LYS A 859 20.40 -18.59 20.06
CA LYS A 859 20.92 -17.25 19.74
C LYS A 859 19.97 -16.20 20.30
N VAL A 860 20.48 -15.13 20.89
CA VAL A 860 19.65 -14.11 21.56
C VAL A 860 19.71 -12.80 20.78
N PHE A 861 18.54 -12.31 20.38
CA PHE A 861 18.39 -11.08 19.60
C PHE A 861 17.63 -10.01 20.36
N LEU A 862 18.07 -8.76 20.27
CA LEU A 862 17.39 -7.59 20.82
C LEU A 862 17.14 -6.59 19.69
N ASP A 863 15.88 -6.35 19.33
CA ASP A 863 15.48 -5.47 18.20
C ASP A 863 16.17 -5.82 16.86
N GLY A 864 16.50 -7.09 16.66
CA GLY A 864 17.21 -7.59 15.49
C GLY A 864 18.73 -7.70 15.65
N ASP A 865 19.30 -7.07 16.67
CA ASP A 865 20.74 -7.17 16.95
C ASP A 865 21.06 -8.50 17.63
N TRP A 866 22.03 -9.24 17.10
CA TRP A 866 22.53 -10.44 17.76
C TRP A 866 23.41 -10.03 18.95
N ILE A 867 22.90 -10.19 20.18
CA ILE A 867 23.59 -9.71 21.39
C ILE A 867 24.40 -10.80 22.10
N GLY A 868 24.07 -12.07 21.87
CA GLY A 868 24.71 -13.20 22.55
C GLY A 868 24.03 -14.53 22.28
N SER A 869 24.30 -15.51 23.13
CA SER A 869 23.67 -16.84 23.10
C SER A 869 23.22 -17.27 24.50
N ALA A 870 22.31 -18.24 24.57
CA ALA A 870 21.77 -18.77 25.81
C ALA A 870 21.85 -20.30 25.85
N GLY A 871 22.02 -20.83 27.06
CA GLY A 871 21.82 -22.25 27.34
C GLY A 871 20.35 -22.67 27.18
N SER A 872 20.06 -23.94 27.46
CA SER A 872 18.70 -24.48 27.34
C SER A 872 17.66 -23.79 28.23
N THR A 873 18.05 -23.25 29.38
CA THR A 873 17.15 -22.58 30.35
C THR A 873 17.01 -21.06 30.15
N GLY A 874 17.69 -20.51 29.13
CA GLY A 874 17.81 -19.07 28.97
C GLY A 874 16.47 -18.35 28.78
N TYR A 875 15.52 -18.99 28.10
CA TYR A 875 14.20 -18.43 27.90
C TYR A 875 13.40 -18.36 29.22
N GLU A 876 13.39 -19.45 30.01
CA GLU A 876 12.70 -19.47 31.31
C GLU A 876 13.27 -18.43 32.28
N ASP A 877 14.59 -18.23 32.27
CA ASP A 877 15.25 -17.25 33.11
C ASP A 877 14.89 -15.81 32.74
N ILE A 878 14.84 -15.48 31.44
CA ILE A 878 14.36 -14.18 30.96
C ILE A 878 12.90 -13.97 31.37
N MET A 879 12.06 -14.98 31.17
CA MET A 879 10.64 -14.90 31.55
C MET A 879 10.45 -14.75 33.05
N ARG A 880 11.33 -15.32 33.88
CA ARG A 880 11.34 -15.10 35.33
C ARG A 880 11.63 -13.65 35.68
N TYR A 881 12.56 -12.99 35.00
CA TYR A 881 12.84 -11.57 35.20
C TYR A 881 11.67 -10.68 34.75
N LYS A 882 10.96 -11.05 33.67
CA LYS A 882 9.71 -10.39 33.26
C LYS A 882 8.59 -10.57 34.30
N ARG A 883 8.37 -11.79 34.78
CA ARG A 883 7.35 -12.12 35.81
C ARG A 883 7.62 -11.52 37.19
N THR A 884 8.87 -11.19 37.50
CA THR A 884 9.21 -10.51 38.77
C THR A 884 9.18 -8.99 38.65
N GLY A 885 8.89 -8.45 37.46
CA GLY A 885 8.84 -7.02 37.18
C GLY A 885 10.20 -6.34 37.02
N ARG A 886 11.31 -7.10 36.98
CA ARG A 886 12.65 -6.56 36.67
C ARG A 886 12.76 -6.12 35.21
N LEU A 887 12.13 -6.87 34.31
CA LEU A 887 11.94 -6.46 32.93
C LEU A 887 10.53 -5.87 32.75
N PRO A 888 10.36 -4.81 31.94
CA PRO A 888 9.04 -4.19 31.71
C PRO A 888 8.02 -5.16 31.11
N ALA A 889 6.76 -5.06 31.54
CA ALA A 889 5.68 -5.92 31.04
C ALA A 889 5.43 -5.77 29.52
N SER A 890 5.75 -4.62 28.93
CA SER A 890 5.61 -4.34 27.49
C SER A 890 6.77 -4.87 26.62
N LEU A 891 7.85 -5.37 27.22
CA LEU A 891 8.93 -6.05 26.51
C LEU A 891 8.37 -7.36 25.93
N SER A 892 8.51 -7.58 24.62
CA SER A 892 8.17 -8.89 24.05
C SER A 892 9.34 -9.84 24.17
N VAL A 893 9.06 -11.07 24.56
CA VAL A 893 10.03 -12.16 24.61
C VAL A 893 9.43 -13.40 23.96
N SER A 894 9.98 -13.79 22.81
CA SER A 894 9.54 -14.95 22.03
C SER A 894 10.70 -15.92 21.83
N VAL A 895 10.39 -17.21 21.74
CA VAL A 895 11.36 -18.28 21.47
C VAL A 895 10.98 -19.04 20.21
N ASN A 896 11.91 -19.25 19.30
CA ASN A 896 11.73 -20.09 18.12
C ASN A 896 12.62 -21.33 18.26
N ASP A 897 12.05 -22.43 18.74
CA ASP A 897 12.79 -23.69 18.93
C ASP A 897 13.28 -24.32 17.62
N LYS A 898 12.63 -24.04 16.49
CA LYS A 898 13.04 -24.58 15.17
C LYS A 898 14.28 -23.89 14.64
N GLU A 899 14.37 -22.58 14.86
CA GLU A 899 15.52 -21.75 14.47
C GLU A 899 16.56 -21.62 15.58
N GLU A 900 16.24 -22.08 16.80
CA GLU A 900 17.08 -21.96 17.99
C GLU A 900 17.39 -20.48 18.31
N GLU A 901 16.36 -19.64 18.33
CA GLU A 901 16.46 -18.19 18.54
C GLU A 901 15.55 -17.72 19.68
N ILE A 902 16.05 -16.80 20.51
CA ILE A 902 15.25 -16.03 21.47
C ILE A 902 15.22 -14.58 20.96
N LEU A 903 14.02 -14.05 20.75
CA LEU A 903 13.77 -12.74 20.18
C LEU A 903 13.20 -11.82 21.25
N LEU A 904 13.89 -10.71 21.52
CA LEU A 904 13.45 -9.64 22.41
C LEU A 904 13.17 -8.37 21.61
N PHE A 905 12.02 -7.72 21.87
CA PHE A 905 11.64 -6.49 21.19
C PHE A 905 11.31 -5.36 22.17
N THR A 906 12.00 -4.23 22.01
CA THR A 906 11.80 -2.98 22.74
C THR A 906 11.25 -1.86 21.86
N ASP A 907 11.15 -2.11 20.55
CA ASP A 907 10.64 -1.18 19.57
C ASP A 907 9.19 -0.73 19.80
N GLU A 908 8.89 0.46 19.28
CA GLU A 908 7.58 1.08 19.37
C GLU A 908 6.67 0.66 18.21
N GLY A 909 5.36 0.82 18.41
CA GLY A 909 4.37 0.54 17.38
C GLY A 909 4.05 -0.95 17.22
N ARG A 910 4.49 -1.81 18.13
CA ARG A 910 3.96 -3.18 18.26
C ARG A 910 2.56 -3.11 18.84
N MET A 911 1.67 -3.93 18.30
CA MET A 911 0.33 -4.09 18.85
C MET A 911 0.39 -5.09 19.99
N ILE A 912 -0.08 -4.67 21.16
CA ILE A 912 -0.21 -5.48 22.35
C ILE A 912 -1.66 -5.51 22.82
N ARG A 913 -2.07 -6.60 23.44
CA ARG A 913 -3.40 -6.75 24.03
C ARG A 913 -3.34 -7.45 25.40
N PRO A 914 -4.20 -7.08 26.36
CA PRO A 914 -4.28 -7.75 27.64
C PRO A 914 -5.00 -9.10 27.50
N LEU A 915 -4.38 -10.18 28.00
CA LEU A 915 -4.97 -11.50 28.15
C LEU A 915 -4.83 -11.98 29.59
N LEU A 916 -5.74 -12.84 30.04
CA LEU A 916 -5.68 -13.46 31.35
C LEU A 916 -4.58 -14.53 31.36
N ASN A 917 -3.82 -14.60 32.44
CA ASN A 917 -2.81 -15.64 32.63
C ASN A 917 -3.52 -16.94 33.05
N ALA A 918 -3.55 -17.95 32.17
CA ALA A 918 -4.24 -19.20 32.45
C ALA A 918 -3.60 -20.00 33.61
N LEU A 919 -2.31 -19.78 33.86
CA LEU A 919 -1.57 -20.43 34.95
C LEU A 919 -1.85 -19.81 36.32
N ASP A 920 -2.24 -18.53 36.35
CA ASP A 920 -2.59 -17.80 37.58
C ASP A 920 -3.72 -16.80 37.27
N MET A 921 -4.93 -17.33 37.09
CA MET A 921 -6.10 -16.53 36.78
C MET A 921 -6.45 -15.59 37.94
N PRO A 922 -6.98 -14.38 37.66
CA PRO A 922 -7.47 -13.51 38.72
C PRO A 922 -8.71 -14.11 39.37
N THR A 923 -8.73 -14.15 40.69
CA THR A 923 -9.90 -14.57 41.46
C THR A 923 -10.94 -13.45 41.52
N ILE A 924 -12.18 -13.76 41.97
CA ILE A 924 -13.22 -12.73 42.17
C ILE A 924 -12.75 -11.68 43.19
N GLU A 925 -12.05 -12.11 44.24
CA GLU A 925 -11.51 -11.21 45.26
C GLU A 925 -10.45 -10.28 44.68
N ASP A 926 -9.51 -10.82 43.90
CA ASP A 926 -8.52 -10.01 43.18
C ASP A 926 -9.21 -8.97 42.28
N LEU A 927 -10.25 -9.37 41.53
CA LEU A 927 -10.99 -8.45 40.67
C LEU A 927 -11.78 -7.38 41.47
N ARG A 928 -12.18 -7.67 42.71
CA ARG A 928 -12.86 -6.69 43.56
C ARG A 928 -11.89 -5.70 44.18
N THR A 929 -10.70 -6.12 44.58
CA THR A 929 -9.72 -5.25 45.25
C THR A 929 -8.84 -4.47 44.27
N ASP A 930 -8.43 -5.13 43.18
CA ASP A 930 -7.34 -4.66 42.35
C ASP A 930 -7.85 -4.04 41.05
N SER A 931 -7.15 -2.99 40.62
CA SER A 931 -7.32 -2.45 39.27
C SER A 931 -6.71 -3.39 38.23
N LEU A 932 -7.14 -3.28 36.96
CA LEU A 932 -6.56 -4.07 35.88
C LEU A 932 -5.03 -3.87 35.76
N GLU A 933 -4.52 -2.68 36.07
CA GLU A 933 -3.07 -2.39 36.07
C GLU A 933 -2.33 -3.08 37.20
N THR A 934 -2.94 -3.13 38.38
CA THR A 934 -2.40 -3.88 39.52
C THR A 934 -2.34 -5.37 39.19
N LEU A 935 -3.35 -5.90 38.50
CA LEU A 935 -3.37 -7.29 38.03
C LEU A 935 -2.32 -7.56 36.95
N ILE A 936 -2.00 -6.56 36.11
CA ILE A 936 -0.88 -6.63 35.17
C ILE A 936 0.45 -6.67 35.94
N ALA A 937 0.63 -5.81 36.94
CA ALA A 937 1.83 -5.79 37.78
C ALA A 937 2.01 -7.11 38.57
N ARG A 938 0.90 -7.74 38.99
CA ARG A 938 0.88 -9.06 39.65
C ARG A 938 0.97 -10.24 38.67
N ASN A 939 1.11 -10.00 37.36
CA ASN A 939 1.16 -11.02 36.30
C ASN A 939 -0.06 -11.96 36.21
N LYS A 940 -1.21 -11.54 36.74
CA LYS A 940 -2.50 -12.22 36.53
C LYS A 940 -3.11 -11.86 35.17
N ILE A 941 -2.71 -10.72 34.62
CA ILE A 941 -3.03 -10.27 33.26
C ILE A 941 -1.71 -9.97 32.55
N LEU A 942 -1.54 -10.49 31.34
CA LEU A 942 -0.32 -10.33 30.55
C LEU A 942 -0.61 -9.44 29.34
N LEU A 943 0.27 -8.49 29.08
CA LEU A 943 0.27 -7.72 27.84
C LEU A 943 1.07 -8.50 26.81
N VAL A 944 0.37 -9.09 25.84
CA VAL A 944 1.00 -9.94 24.81
C VAL A 944 0.95 -9.28 23.45
N ASP A 945 2.01 -9.45 22.67
CA ASP A 945 2.05 -9.08 21.26
C ASP A 945 1.93 -10.31 20.36
N SER A 946 2.02 -10.08 19.05
CA SER A 946 1.94 -11.15 18.07
C SER A 946 3.10 -12.14 18.10
N TYR A 947 4.28 -11.77 18.59
CA TYR A 947 5.39 -12.72 18.70
C TYR A 947 5.16 -13.67 19.88
N GLU A 948 4.71 -13.14 21.01
CA GLU A 948 4.43 -13.94 22.20
C GLU A 948 3.22 -14.87 21.99
N ILE A 949 2.20 -14.45 21.24
CA ILE A 949 1.03 -15.29 20.93
C ILE A 949 1.42 -16.55 20.17
N GLU A 950 2.38 -16.50 19.24
CA GLU A 950 2.83 -17.69 18.49
C GLU A 950 3.45 -18.77 19.39
N ASN A 951 3.92 -18.40 20.58
CA ASN A 951 4.46 -19.34 21.58
C ASN A 951 3.43 -19.83 22.59
N ASN A 952 2.20 -19.36 22.52
CA ASN A 952 1.18 -19.58 23.54
C ASN A 952 -0.11 -20.15 22.95
N VAL A 953 -0.89 -20.81 23.81
CA VAL A 953 -2.21 -21.33 23.43
C VAL A 953 -3.26 -20.56 24.21
N VAL A 954 -4.17 -19.90 23.47
CA VAL A 954 -5.17 -18.99 24.03
C VAL A 954 -6.54 -19.69 24.11
N ALA A 955 -7.10 -19.80 25.31
CA ALA A 955 -8.48 -20.20 25.53
C ALA A 955 -9.44 -19.05 25.21
N MET A 956 -10.60 -19.35 24.63
CA MET A 956 -11.62 -18.32 24.35
C MET A 956 -12.44 -18.00 25.59
N PHE A 957 -12.62 -18.99 26.47
CA PHE A 957 -13.37 -18.84 27.70
C PHE A 957 -12.59 -19.40 28.90
N PRO A 958 -12.66 -18.74 30.08
CA PRO A 958 -12.08 -19.25 31.33
C PRO A 958 -12.49 -20.68 31.70
N SER A 959 -13.67 -21.15 31.27
CA SER A 959 -14.10 -22.54 31.48
C SER A 959 -13.24 -23.56 30.74
N GLU A 960 -12.71 -23.22 29.57
CA GLU A 960 -11.86 -24.12 28.77
C GLU A 960 -10.51 -24.36 29.48
N VAL A 961 -9.98 -23.33 30.15
CA VAL A 961 -8.74 -23.41 30.93
C VAL A 961 -8.86 -24.48 32.02
N THR A 962 -10.00 -24.56 32.71
CA THR A 962 -10.21 -25.58 33.76
C THR A 962 -10.34 -27.00 33.20
N GLN A 963 -10.73 -27.14 31.93
CA GLN A 963 -10.93 -28.44 31.29
C GLN A 963 -9.64 -29.00 30.69
N GLN A 964 -8.73 -28.13 30.26
CA GLN A 964 -7.54 -28.53 29.50
C GLN A 964 -6.30 -27.78 29.99
N PRO A 965 -5.27 -28.48 30.51
CA PRO A 965 -4.12 -27.85 31.15
C PRO A 965 -3.09 -27.27 30.16
N PHE A 966 -3.27 -27.44 28.85
CA PHE A 966 -2.31 -26.95 27.85
C PHE A 966 -2.50 -25.47 27.51
N TYR A 967 -3.61 -24.84 27.93
CA TYR A 967 -3.82 -23.42 27.72
C TYR A 967 -2.87 -22.59 28.60
N THR A 968 -2.14 -21.67 27.98
CA THR A 968 -1.21 -20.78 28.69
C THR A 968 -1.80 -19.38 28.89
N LEU A 969 -2.75 -18.99 28.05
CA LEU A 969 -3.43 -17.70 28.09
C LEU A 969 -4.94 -17.89 27.93
N CYS A 970 -5.72 -16.89 28.33
CA CYS A 970 -7.16 -16.87 28.12
C CYS A 970 -7.61 -15.47 27.67
N GLU A 971 -8.53 -15.41 26.71
CA GLU A 971 -9.23 -14.18 26.36
C GLU A 971 -10.01 -13.64 27.56
N ILE A 972 -10.03 -12.32 27.70
CA ILE A 972 -10.90 -11.65 28.69
C ILE A 972 -12.36 -11.92 28.33
N HIS A 973 -12.71 -11.65 27.06
CA HIS A 973 -13.99 -12.00 26.48
C HIS A 973 -13.93 -11.90 24.93
N PRO A 974 -14.53 -12.84 24.17
CA PRO A 974 -14.47 -12.83 22.70
C PRO A 974 -15.04 -11.56 22.03
N SER A 975 -15.98 -10.85 22.65
CA SER A 975 -16.52 -9.59 22.09
C SER A 975 -15.46 -8.48 21.92
N LEU A 976 -14.39 -8.53 22.71
CA LEU A 976 -13.27 -7.58 22.67
C LEU A 976 -12.36 -7.77 21.46
N LEU A 977 -12.53 -8.86 20.70
CA LEU A 977 -11.86 -9.10 19.43
C LEU A 977 -12.40 -8.20 18.29
N THR A 978 -13.43 -7.41 18.55
CA THR A 978 -14.05 -6.52 17.58
C THR A 978 -13.71 -5.04 17.83
N GLY A 979 -13.92 -4.22 16.80
CA GLY A 979 -13.77 -2.76 16.86
C GLY A 979 -15.00 -2.09 17.47
N LEU A 980 -14.88 -0.79 17.73
CA LEU A 980 -15.92 0.00 18.40
C LEU A 980 -17.27 -0.06 17.68
N CYS A 981 -17.28 0.11 16.35
CA CYS A 981 -18.55 0.19 15.61
C CYS A 981 -19.27 -1.16 15.55
N VAL A 982 -18.50 -2.25 15.62
CA VAL A 982 -18.98 -3.63 15.55
C VAL A 982 -19.52 -4.07 16.91
N GLY A 983 -18.84 -3.73 18.01
CA GLY A 983 -19.30 -4.05 19.36
C GLY A 983 -20.68 -3.47 19.73
N LEU A 984 -21.14 -2.45 18.98
CA LEU A 984 -22.48 -1.89 19.12
C LEU A 984 -23.57 -2.67 18.36
N ILE A 985 -23.20 -3.66 17.54
CA ILE A 985 -24.16 -4.44 16.73
C ILE A 985 -24.67 -5.58 17.61
N PRO A 986 -25.96 -5.59 17.99
CA PRO A 986 -26.50 -6.67 18.79
C PRO A 986 -26.47 -7.96 17.98
N TYR A 987 -26.10 -9.07 18.64
CA TYR A 987 -26.07 -10.41 18.03
C TYR A 987 -25.29 -10.45 16.72
N SER A 988 -24.09 -9.86 16.71
CA SER A 988 -23.24 -9.79 15.52
C SER A 988 -22.83 -11.18 15.02
N ASP A 989 -22.68 -12.14 15.91
CA ASP A 989 -22.44 -13.57 15.67
C ASP A 989 -23.57 -14.27 14.91
N HIS A 990 -24.82 -13.82 15.05
CA HIS A 990 -25.98 -14.30 14.28
C HIS A 990 -26.16 -13.59 12.93
N THR A 991 -25.24 -12.70 12.56
CA THR A 991 -25.32 -11.89 11.34
C THR A 991 -24.20 -12.28 10.37
N GLN A 992 -24.52 -12.39 9.08
CA GLN A 992 -23.51 -12.67 8.05
C GLN A 992 -22.43 -11.57 8.02
N ALA A 993 -21.14 -11.94 7.97
CA ALA A 993 -20.01 -11.02 8.05
C ALA A 993 -20.11 -9.75 7.15
N PRO A 994 -20.51 -9.83 5.86
CA PRO A 994 -20.65 -8.62 5.03
C PRO A 994 -21.71 -7.63 5.54
N ARG A 995 -22.76 -8.13 6.22
CA ARG A 995 -23.78 -7.28 6.86
C ARG A 995 -23.24 -6.59 8.11
N ILE A 996 -22.30 -7.21 8.81
CA ILE A 996 -21.60 -6.59 9.95
C ILE A 996 -20.69 -5.48 9.43
N THR A 997 -19.89 -5.76 8.38
CA THR A 997 -19.01 -4.78 7.73
C THR A 997 -19.79 -3.56 7.26
N SER A 998 -20.89 -3.76 6.53
CA SER A 998 -21.75 -2.67 6.04
C SER A 998 -22.42 -1.85 7.15
N ARG A 999 -22.85 -2.49 8.23
CA ARG A 999 -23.38 -1.76 9.40
C ARG A 999 -22.28 -0.97 10.12
N SER A 1000 -21.05 -1.51 10.17
CA SER A 1000 -19.92 -0.84 10.79
C SER A 1000 -19.44 0.37 9.97
N SER A 1001 -19.40 0.27 8.63
CA SER A 1001 -19.15 1.40 7.75
C SER A 1001 -20.23 2.46 7.97
N THR A 1002 -21.50 2.05 7.95
CA THR A 1002 -22.63 2.98 8.11
C THR A 1002 -22.55 3.76 9.44
N ARG A 1003 -22.15 3.10 10.53
CA ARG A 1003 -22.01 3.76 11.84
C ARG A 1003 -20.77 4.64 11.95
N SER A 1004 -19.72 4.33 11.20
CA SER A 1004 -18.48 5.12 11.15
C SER A 1004 -18.56 6.29 10.15
N THR A 1005 -19.41 6.23 9.12
CA THR A 1005 -19.47 7.23 8.03
C THR A 1005 -20.82 7.91 7.81
N THR A 1006 -21.95 7.36 8.28
CA THR A 1006 -23.26 7.81 7.78
C THR A 1006 -23.96 8.84 8.66
N ARG A 1007 -24.67 9.74 7.97
CA ARG A 1007 -25.53 10.81 8.52
C ARG A 1007 -26.87 10.36 9.11
N ARG A 1008 -27.27 9.08 8.92
CA ARG A 1008 -28.61 8.59 9.28
C ARG A 1008 -28.78 8.39 10.78
N GLY A 1009 -27.69 8.24 11.54
CA GLY A 1009 -27.73 8.35 13.00
C GLY A 1009 -27.70 9.83 13.42
N ARG A 1010 -28.83 10.55 13.32
CA ARG A 1010 -28.95 11.87 13.95
C ARG A 1010 -29.02 11.68 15.46
N TRP A 1011 -27.91 11.90 16.14
CA TRP A 1011 -27.81 11.85 17.61
C TRP A 1011 -26.94 13.02 18.09
N PHE A 1012 -27.04 13.38 19.38
CA PHE A 1012 -26.23 14.43 20.00
C PHE A 1012 -24.75 14.25 19.68
N ARG A 1013 -24.18 15.21 18.91
CA ARG A 1013 -22.77 15.16 18.51
C ARG A 1013 -21.86 15.39 19.72
N ARG A 1014 -22.19 16.41 20.52
CA ARG A 1014 -21.55 16.86 21.77
C ARG A 1014 -22.52 17.75 22.56
N THR A 1015 -22.30 17.87 23.86
CA THR A 1015 -23.04 18.82 24.72
C THR A 1015 -22.70 20.29 24.41
N SER A 1016 -21.46 20.59 23.99
CA SER A 1016 -21.04 21.95 23.62
C SER A 1016 -21.29 22.32 22.15
N ALA A 1017 -22.14 21.57 21.44
CA ALA A 1017 -22.49 21.88 20.05
C ALA A 1017 -23.05 23.31 19.84
N PRO A 1018 -23.86 23.90 20.75
CA PRO A 1018 -24.44 25.23 20.54
C PRO A 1018 -23.40 26.37 20.48
N SER A 1019 -22.26 26.22 21.15
CA SER A 1019 -21.24 27.28 21.26
C SER A 1019 -20.14 27.20 20.19
N ARG A 1020 -20.26 26.30 19.20
CA ARG A 1020 -19.25 26.09 18.15
C ARG A 1020 -19.78 26.44 16.77
N ALA A 1021 -19.08 27.32 16.07
CA ALA A 1021 -19.26 27.52 14.64
C ALA A 1021 -18.79 26.25 13.90
N THR A 1022 -19.72 25.49 13.34
CA THR A 1022 -19.41 24.37 12.44
C THR A 1022 -20.02 24.66 11.07
N THR A 1023 -19.38 24.21 9.99
CA THR A 1023 -19.78 24.51 8.61
C THR A 1023 -21.16 23.97 8.20
N ARG A 1024 -21.91 23.31 9.09
CA ARG A 1024 -23.29 22.87 8.86
C ARG A 1024 -24.15 23.04 10.11
N TRP A 1025 -25.19 23.85 9.96
CA TRP A 1025 -26.27 24.11 10.92
C TRP A 1025 -26.88 22.80 11.44
N CYS A 1026 -27.15 22.73 12.75
CA CYS A 1026 -28.12 21.81 13.33
C CYS A 1026 -29.46 22.53 13.41
N LEU A 1027 -30.52 21.84 13.01
CA LEU A 1027 -31.90 22.27 13.18
C LEU A 1027 -32.24 22.38 14.68
N ASP A 1028 -33.23 23.24 14.90
CA ASP A 1028 -33.83 23.72 16.16
C ASP A 1028 -33.89 22.71 17.32
N PRO A 1029 -33.73 23.13 18.59
CA PRO A 1029 -33.82 22.26 19.76
C PRO A 1029 -35.24 21.80 20.12
N THR A 1030 -36.26 22.06 19.29
CA THR A 1030 -37.69 21.86 19.61
C THR A 1030 -38.36 20.68 18.89
N SER A 1031 -37.62 19.75 18.28
CA SER A 1031 -38.20 18.53 17.67
C SER A 1031 -37.72 17.23 18.30
#